data_AF-A0AAT9IF69-F1
#
_entry.id   AF-A0AAT9IF69-F1
#
_cell.length_a   1.000
_cell.length_b   1.000
_cell.length_c   1.000
_cell.angle_alpha   90.00
_cell.angle_beta   90.00
_cell.angle_gamma   90.00
#
_symmetry.space_group_name_H-M   'P 1'
#
loop_
_entity.id
_entity.type
_entity.pdbx_description
1 polymer ?
#
loop_
_entity_poly.entity_id
_entity_poly.type
_entity_poly.pdbx_seq_one_letter_code
_entity_poly.pdbx_strand_id
1 'polypeptide(L)'
;MNDTIRHKKIKLGLLMLCVLASVSITAQTKKQETQRTHGESANLNVTAFGTVKTWGTSADLLEGPLGKAISYSEFNGHAGADSSNIGVFWWNAQDIQRVEVVFNGKIDESAARLATLQYWHHTWPETPPVMPVKEDDDDDPWQGTWLTAAVNVSVKGNVAIYTFKPMYVKENEYAARLPEAVTYRRALKVRLLFSQKPQQIQAVNVFSMAKEKRDSIRIQFLAGENDQQKFKGSVEIFNGRLENISGWNWGSGDKKTGKDAWEINLNKKEKGIILYAYSTEETLPGSNEETVVTLKSSRGTFSFSPNDLKKGPIYVPAFNTYITKSSDRVSFAARTPVEGKTIRERIAAEPEQTYDRARKEIPHLDPVKDQYGGRIYLPLAADASWQKFAVQWGGNIFMHKGVTKLKGKELLRCNWNGDGLYWAFGTGKNPVYDRTQENCQMSVLNDYLPVVNARWRQDGLVYEQETFTTLLRGPLSPTDPTRDEQTPAILMLKLTISNPSLQAEKADIRLSGNDALNKLTANNNLVFDQVGDKAFIRCYIKPGSKDDRIEIQQDSKGAYRTINQQIQIAANSSKTIYVYFPFVGDLTAATGPEIAALSYEKERERIVAYWRDLVAQQVVFNVPERKFNEMAKAVIPHIRISATKDPKVGLYMVPAAAMSYGVYANETVFQTVLLDRLGDFTTAADYLNTFLELQGSRKLPGTFSGDQKEVFYGVKIDSLYDLTFNGYNMHHGTTLWGLAHHYLYSKDREWLLKAAPHMVKAANWIIEQRNHTKKISPNGDTVLHYGLLPAGLLEDPWDWRFWYATDAYAYLGMQTMARAFKEAGLPQADYYQQEAVAYQKDIRNSIEKASALSPVVRLRNNTYVPYVPIRPHQRFRYFGSKKSAYYDRYNKGIYPNLRLSATREALYGPIVLIKTGLVDPKEQMADWILNDWEDNLTLSTSLNLNTHGWVDDEYWFSRGGMAFQANLQNPVSVYLDRQESKPAIRNLYNSFVSCLYPDVNMQSEEYRMWGHGSGPFYKIPDEARVISQICDLLVMDKDGELWLGNGIPERWLEAGQRVELFNANTEFGKVSYSLHAGKVPGTMEADIELPEKKSSKVLLFVRAPFDKPMKSVKINGSDWKEWDAEKATILIPQQSKKVHVTVTY
;
A
#
# COMPACT_ATOMS: atom_id res chain seq x y z
N MET A 1 15.42 36.69 -53.08
CA MET A 1 14.55 36.03 -54.07
C MET A 1 13.44 35.32 -53.30
N ASN A 2 12.14 35.44 -53.56
CA ASN A 2 11.30 36.40 -54.31
C ASN A 2 9.96 36.49 -53.52
N ASP A 3 9.41 37.67 -53.20
CA ASP A 3 8.34 38.39 -53.94
C ASP A 3 7.00 37.62 -54.10
N THR A 4 5.78 38.17 -53.91
CA THR A 4 5.22 39.39 -53.21
C THR A 4 3.71 39.07 -52.92
N ILE A 5 2.67 39.89 -52.61
CA ILE A 5 2.30 41.33 -52.47
C ILE A 5 1.07 41.34 -51.48
N ARG A 6 0.61 42.30 -50.65
CA ARG A 6 0.59 43.80 -50.46
C ARG A 6 -0.82 44.42 -50.74
N HIS A 7 -1.23 45.39 -49.89
CA HIS A 7 -2.46 46.27 -49.88
C HIS A 7 -3.63 45.81 -48.97
N LYS A 8 -4.33 46.59 -48.12
CA LYS A 8 -4.61 48.06 -47.85
C LYS A 8 -5.76 48.76 -48.62
N LYS A 9 -6.82 49.19 -47.89
CA LYS A 9 -7.49 50.54 -47.78
C LYS A 9 -8.77 50.45 -46.90
N ILE A 10 -9.13 51.34 -45.95
CA ILE A 10 -9.60 52.78 -45.97
C ILE A 10 -11.00 52.91 -46.64
N LYS A 11 -12.07 53.56 -46.10
CA LYS A 11 -12.38 54.48 -44.95
C LYS A 11 -13.07 53.76 -43.75
N LEU A 12 -13.48 54.30 -42.58
CA LEU A 12 -13.71 55.65 -41.93
C LEU A 12 -15.17 56.21 -41.91
N GLY A 13 -15.67 56.67 -40.74
CA GLY A 13 -16.99 57.32 -40.47
C GLY A 13 -17.07 58.00 -39.07
N LEU A 14 -18.08 58.84 -38.76
CA LEU A 14 -18.09 59.76 -37.57
C LEU A 14 -19.48 60.39 -37.17
N LEU A 15 -19.63 60.92 -35.93
CA LEU A 15 -20.66 61.89 -35.40
C LEU A 15 -22.16 61.45 -35.27
N MET A 16 -23.10 62.03 -34.47
CA MET A 16 -23.10 62.95 -33.28
C MET A 16 -24.48 63.02 -32.50
N LEU A 17 -24.45 63.16 -31.16
CA LEU A 17 -25.37 63.82 -30.15
C LEU A 17 -26.96 63.79 -30.12
N CYS A 18 -27.50 63.92 -28.87
CA CYS A 18 -28.81 64.48 -28.41
C CYS A 18 -30.13 63.64 -28.54
N VAL A 19 -31.18 63.72 -27.67
CA VAL A 19 -31.47 64.49 -26.41
C VAL A 19 -32.62 63.87 -25.54
N LEU A 20 -32.65 64.14 -24.21
CA LEU A 20 -33.74 64.08 -23.14
C LEU A 20 -34.86 62.97 -23.16
N ALA A 21 -35.03 62.13 -22.11
CA ALA A 21 -35.85 62.27 -20.85
C ALA A 21 -37.36 61.88 -21.00
N SER A 22 -38.15 61.37 -20.02
CA SER A 22 -38.07 61.25 -18.53
C SER A 22 -39.09 60.24 -17.92
N VAL A 23 -38.84 59.69 -16.70
CA VAL A 23 -39.83 59.24 -15.64
C VAL A 23 -40.77 58.03 -15.94
N SER A 24 -41.10 57.06 -15.06
CA SER A 24 -40.61 56.61 -13.72
C SER A 24 -41.28 55.29 -13.25
N ILE A 25 -40.58 54.48 -12.41
CA ILE A 25 -41.11 53.60 -11.30
C ILE A 25 -42.00 52.39 -11.73
N THR A 26 -42.02 51.16 -11.14
CA THR A 26 -41.56 50.56 -9.85
C THR A 26 -41.01 49.12 -10.05
N ALA A 27 -40.18 48.62 -9.09
CA ALA A 27 -40.07 47.20 -8.61
C ALA A 27 -39.78 46.02 -9.60
N GLN A 28 -39.07 44.93 -9.25
CA GLN A 28 -37.98 44.66 -8.28
C GLN A 28 -37.23 43.36 -8.73
N THR A 29 -36.23 42.90 -7.97
CA THR A 29 -35.60 41.55 -8.06
C THR A 29 -35.06 41.05 -9.43
N LYS A 30 -34.28 41.86 -10.17
CA LYS A 30 -33.34 41.32 -11.19
C LYS A 30 -32.17 42.27 -11.53
N LYS A 31 -30.94 41.88 -11.16
CA LYS A 31 -29.63 42.09 -11.84
C LYS A 31 -28.44 42.05 -10.87
N GLN A 32 -27.67 40.97 -10.93
CA GLN A 32 -26.20 41.01 -10.79
C GLN A 32 -25.53 40.44 -12.06
N GLU A 33 -26.10 40.77 -13.23
CA GLU A 33 -25.39 40.66 -14.50
C GLU A 33 -24.75 42.02 -14.81
N THR A 34 -23.60 42.27 -14.20
CA THR A 34 -22.70 43.34 -14.63
C THR A 34 -22.20 42.98 -16.03
N GLN A 35 -22.28 43.92 -16.99
CA GLN A 35 -21.76 43.70 -18.34
C GLN A 35 -20.23 43.52 -18.30
N ARG A 36 -19.77 42.26 -18.25
CA ARG A 36 -18.37 41.92 -18.53
C ARG A 36 -18.13 42.12 -20.03
N THR A 37 -17.21 43.02 -20.37
CA THR A 37 -16.81 43.32 -21.75
C THR A 37 -16.35 42.06 -22.47
N HIS A 38 -16.90 41.79 -23.66
CA HIS A 38 -16.43 40.70 -24.51
C HIS A 38 -14.99 40.98 -24.96
N GLY A 39 -14.05 40.11 -24.56
CA GLY A 39 -12.65 40.19 -25.00
C GLY A 39 -11.72 39.27 -24.20
N GLU A 40 -11.80 39.30 -22.88
CA GLU A 40 -10.87 38.58 -21.99
C GLU A 40 -11.54 37.41 -21.25
N SER A 41 -10.83 36.28 -21.18
CA SER A 41 -11.23 35.14 -20.34
C SER A 41 -10.97 35.44 -18.87
N ALA A 42 -12.01 35.34 -18.04
CA ALA A 42 -11.93 35.61 -16.61
C ALA A 42 -11.35 34.42 -15.83
N ASN A 43 -10.60 34.69 -14.75
CA ASN A 43 -10.22 33.65 -13.79
C ASN A 43 -11.45 32.98 -13.15
N LEU A 44 -11.33 31.69 -12.84
CA LEU A 44 -12.34 30.95 -12.08
C LEU A 44 -12.43 31.49 -10.64
N ASN A 45 -13.64 31.79 -10.18
CA ASN A 45 -13.91 32.10 -8.76
C ASN A 45 -14.13 30.78 -7.99
N VAL A 46 -13.10 30.31 -7.29
CA VAL A 46 -13.12 29.03 -6.58
C VAL A 46 -13.89 29.08 -5.25
N THR A 47 -14.31 30.27 -4.76
CA THR A 47 -15.23 30.36 -3.60
C THR A 47 -16.51 29.54 -3.81
N ALA A 48 -17.01 29.47 -5.05
CA ALA A 48 -18.23 28.72 -5.39
C ALA A 48 -18.12 27.20 -5.20
N PHE A 49 -16.91 26.66 -5.02
CA PHE A 49 -16.64 25.23 -4.85
C PHE A 49 -16.05 24.90 -3.46
N GLY A 50 -16.03 25.87 -2.54
CA GLY A 50 -15.57 25.73 -1.17
C GLY A 50 -16.66 26.09 -0.14
N THR A 51 -16.32 26.01 1.14
CA THR A 51 -17.19 26.42 2.26
C THR A 51 -16.66 27.72 2.88
N VAL A 52 -17.52 28.70 3.10
CA VAL A 52 -17.17 29.92 3.86
C VAL A 52 -17.04 29.56 5.35
N LYS A 53 -15.92 29.93 5.95
CA LYS A 53 -15.49 29.51 7.31
C LYS A 53 -14.96 30.69 8.14
N THR A 54 -14.99 30.54 9.47
CA THR A 54 -14.32 31.41 10.47
C THR A 54 -13.52 30.58 11.48
N TRP A 55 -12.48 31.15 12.09
CA TRP A 55 -11.56 30.44 13.00
C TRP A 55 -11.24 31.29 14.25
N GLY A 56 -11.96 31.08 15.35
CA GLY A 56 -11.75 31.83 16.60
C GLY A 56 -10.78 31.18 17.59
N THR A 57 -10.52 31.91 18.67
CA THR A 57 -9.74 31.48 19.85
C THR A 57 -10.60 31.20 21.09
N SER A 58 -11.88 31.61 21.09
CA SER A 58 -12.84 31.28 22.16
C SER A 58 -13.49 29.91 21.96
N ALA A 59 -13.98 29.31 23.04
CA ALA A 59 -14.58 27.98 23.04
C ALA A 59 -15.73 27.83 22.03
N ASP A 60 -16.55 28.88 21.87
CA ASP A 60 -17.76 28.89 21.01
C ASP A 60 -17.47 28.87 19.50
N LEU A 61 -16.20 29.01 19.12
CA LEU A 61 -15.70 29.05 17.75
C LEU A 61 -14.82 27.84 17.37
N LEU A 62 -14.67 26.84 18.26
CA LEU A 62 -13.84 25.66 18.06
C LEU A 62 -14.54 24.54 17.25
N GLU A 63 -14.58 24.65 15.92
CA GLU A 63 -14.52 23.47 15.03
C GLU A 63 -13.06 23.01 14.78
N GLY A 64 -12.12 23.42 15.63
CA GLY A 64 -10.70 23.17 15.48
C GLY A 64 -10.11 23.77 14.19
N PRO A 65 -9.09 23.14 13.57
CA PRO A 65 -8.41 23.70 12.40
C PRO A 65 -9.29 23.79 11.14
N LEU A 66 -10.42 23.06 11.08
CA LEU A 66 -11.38 23.15 9.97
C LEU A 66 -12.14 24.49 9.96
N GLY A 67 -12.27 25.14 11.11
CA GLY A 67 -13.05 26.38 11.29
C GLY A 67 -14.55 26.15 11.20
N LYS A 68 -15.35 27.08 11.74
CA LYS A 68 -16.83 27.00 11.82
C LYS A 68 -17.49 27.49 10.52
N ALA A 69 -18.49 26.79 10.00
CA ALA A 69 -19.27 27.25 8.85
C ALA A 69 -20.09 28.51 9.21
N ILE A 70 -20.13 29.50 8.31
CA ILE A 70 -20.72 30.82 8.60
C ILE A 70 -21.23 31.52 7.33
N SER A 71 -22.38 32.18 7.42
CA SER A 71 -22.87 33.12 6.41
C SER A 71 -22.29 34.53 6.60
N TYR A 72 -22.25 35.33 5.53
CA TYR A 72 -21.81 36.73 5.63
C TYR A 72 -22.71 37.55 6.57
N SER A 73 -24.00 37.24 6.64
CA SER A 73 -24.97 37.81 7.60
C SER A 73 -24.56 37.55 9.05
N GLU A 74 -24.27 36.30 9.41
CA GLU A 74 -23.83 35.93 10.76
C GLU A 74 -22.48 36.58 11.10
N PHE A 75 -21.50 36.52 10.18
CA PHE A 75 -20.18 37.14 10.37
C PHE A 75 -20.30 38.64 10.66
N ASN A 76 -21.07 39.37 9.86
CA ASN A 76 -21.32 40.80 10.06
C ASN A 76 -22.04 41.11 11.40
N GLY A 77 -22.86 40.16 11.88
CA GLY A 77 -23.61 40.25 13.14
C GLY A 77 -22.78 40.08 14.41
N HIS A 78 -21.59 39.46 14.36
CA HIS A 78 -20.76 39.26 15.55
C HIS A 78 -20.36 40.60 16.20
N ALA A 79 -20.57 40.74 17.50
CA ALA A 79 -20.25 41.95 18.27
C ALA A 79 -18.98 41.76 19.10
N GLY A 80 -18.14 42.81 19.18
CA GLY A 80 -17.08 42.92 20.20
C GLY A 80 -15.98 41.85 20.19
N ALA A 81 -15.38 41.54 19.04
CA ALA A 81 -14.20 40.68 18.96
C ALA A 81 -13.01 41.40 18.32
N ASP A 82 -11.94 41.59 19.10
CA ASP A 82 -10.73 42.35 18.70
C ASP A 82 -9.91 41.68 17.58
N SER A 83 -10.21 40.42 17.25
CA SER A 83 -9.76 39.78 16.02
C SER A 83 -10.91 39.01 15.36
N SER A 84 -11.52 39.60 14.34
CA SER A 84 -12.53 38.92 13.50
C SER A 84 -11.86 38.34 12.26
N ASN A 85 -12.19 37.11 11.86
CA ASN A 85 -11.63 36.52 10.64
C ASN A 85 -12.64 35.65 9.87
N ILE A 86 -12.51 35.66 8.54
CA ILE A 86 -13.39 34.96 7.59
C ILE A 86 -12.57 34.49 6.39
N GLY A 87 -12.97 33.38 5.78
CA GLY A 87 -12.27 32.80 4.64
C GLY A 87 -13.01 31.66 3.99
N VAL A 88 -12.29 30.87 3.20
CA VAL A 88 -12.84 29.76 2.43
C VAL A 88 -11.98 28.51 2.62
N PHE A 89 -12.64 27.35 2.69
CA PHE A 89 -12.05 26.03 2.83
C PHE A 89 -12.46 25.12 1.67
N TRP A 90 -11.52 24.30 1.18
CA TRP A 90 -11.72 23.27 0.16
C TRP A 90 -11.11 21.94 0.60
N TRP A 91 -11.69 20.83 0.14
CA TRP A 91 -11.14 19.48 0.38
C TRP A 91 -10.00 19.08 -0.55
N ASN A 92 -9.75 19.83 -1.62
CA ASN A 92 -8.63 19.66 -2.54
C ASN A 92 -7.94 21.02 -2.71
N ALA A 93 -6.62 21.08 -2.57
CA ALA A 93 -5.88 22.35 -2.55
C ALA A 93 -6.02 23.11 -3.88
N GLN A 94 -6.20 24.43 -3.82
CA GLN A 94 -6.44 25.30 -4.98
C GLN A 94 -5.21 26.15 -5.29
N ASP A 95 -4.83 26.32 -6.57
CA ASP A 95 -3.78 27.25 -7.00
C ASP A 95 -4.32 28.70 -7.08
N ILE A 96 -4.33 29.39 -5.94
CA ILE A 96 -4.98 30.69 -5.75
C ILE A 96 -4.10 31.84 -6.29
N GLN A 97 -4.68 32.68 -7.15
CA GLN A 97 -4.04 33.88 -7.71
C GLN A 97 -4.28 35.12 -6.84
N ARG A 98 -5.52 35.34 -6.39
CA ARG A 98 -5.93 36.56 -5.67
C ARG A 98 -7.21 36.38 -4.86
N VAL A 99 -7.45 37.29 -3.92
CA VAL A 99 -8.69 37.38 -3.13
C VAL A 99 -9.33 38.75 -3.33
N GLU A 100 -10.64 38.81 -3.48
CA GLU A 100 -11.44 40.03 -3.62
C GLU A 100 -12.54 40.06 -2.55
N VAL A 101 -12.54 41.10 -1.71
CA VAL A 101 -13.54 41.30 -0.64
C VAL A 101 -14.50 42.40 -1.08
N VAL A 102 -15.79 42.07 -1.16
CA VAL A 102 -16.85 43.01 -1.52
C VAL A 102 -17.52 43.50 -0.24
N PHE A 103 -17.62 44.81 -0.07
CA PHE A 103 -18.22 45.47 1.10
C PHE A 103 -19.59 46.09 0.79
N ASN A 104 -20.41 46.31 1.83
CA ASN A 104 -21.73 46.95 1.72
C ASN A 104 -21.69 48.43 1.30
N GLY A 105 -20.54 49.08 1.39
CA GLY A 105 -20.33 50.46 0.94
C GLY A 105 -18.93 50.64 0.37
N LYS A 106 -18.61 51.87 -0.07
CA LYS A 106 -17.23 52.19 -0.45
C LYS A 106 -16.28 51.97 0.74
N ILE A 107 -15.07 51.53 0.43
CA ILE A 107 -13.94 51.37 1.35
C ILE A 107 -12.75 52.16 0.81
N ASP A 108 -11.80 52.52 1.67
CA ASP A 108 -10.51 53.10 1.27
C ASP A 108 -9.36 52.09 1.44
N GLU A 109 -8.17 52.41 0.91
CA GLU A 109 -7.04 51.48 0.90
C GLU A 109 -6.44 51.26 2.31
N SER A 110 -6.50 52.26 3.18
CA SER A 110 -6.10 52.13 4.60
C SER A 110 -6.99 51.12 5.33
N ALA A 111 -8.31 51.23 5.19
CA ALA A 111 -9.27 50.31 5.78
C ALA A 111 -9.15 48.88 5.19
N ALA A 112 -8.84 48.75 3.91
CA ALA A 112 -8.54 47.45 3.30
C ALA A 112 -7.22 46.83 3.85
N ARG A 113 -6.19 47.64 4.11
CA ARG A 113 -4.89 47.19 4.64
C ARG A 113 -4.93 46.74 6.11
N LEU A 114 -6.05 46.92 6.82
CA LEU A 114 -6.31 46.31 8.13
C LEU A 114 -6.54 44.78 8.05
N ALA A 115 -6.77 44.24 6.85
CA ALA A 115 -6.96 42.82 6.64
C ALA A 115 -5.62 42.13 6.30
N THR A 116 -5.16 41.24 7.17
CA THR A 116 -4.02 40.36 6.90
C THR A 116 -4.51 39.10 6.18
N LEU A 117 -4.03 38.84 4.96
CA LEU A 117 -4.33 37.60 4.24
C LEU A 117 -3.41 36.46 4.71
N GLN A 118 -4.01 35.35 5.12
CA GLN A 118 -3.32 34.10 5.44
C GLN A 118 -3.78 32.94 4.56
N TYR A 119 -2.88 32.00 4.32
CA TYR A 119 -3.15 30.72 3.67
C TYR A 119 -2.64 29.57 4.55
N TRP A 120 -3.20 28.39 4.35
CA TRP A 120 -2.74 27.18 5.03
C TRP A 120 -1.62 26.49 4.26
N HIS A 121 -0.68 25.91 5.01
CA HIS A 121 0.52 25.29 4.49
C HIS A 121 0.97 24.14 5.41
N HIS A 122 1.35 23.01 4.83
CA HIS A 122 2.06 21.92 5.55
C HIS A 122 3.28 21.45 4.74
N THR A 123 3.09 21.21 3.44
CA THR A 123 4.04 20.50 2.57
C THR A 123 4.44 21.30 1.33
N TRP A 124 3.55 22.19 0.84
CA TRP A 124 3.76 22.96 -0.40
C TRP A 124 4.61 24.24 -0.22
N PRO A 125 5.62 24.50 -1.08
CA PRO A 125 6.09 23.67 -2.20
C PRO A 125 6.81 22.40 -1.77
N GLU A 126 6.57 21.31 -2.51
CA GLU A 126 7.26 20.03 -2.29
C GLU A 126 8.73 20.09 -2.74
N THR A 127 9.53 19.09 -2.37
CA THR A 127 10.85 18.85 -2.97
C THR A 127 10.74 18.54 -4.47
N PRO A 128 11.72 18.93 -5.31
CA PRO A 128 11.77 18.53 -6.72
C PRO A 128 11.81 17.00 -6.90
N PRO A 129 11.30 16.47 -8.02
CA PRO A 129 11.34 15.03 -8.31
C PRO A 129 12.78 14.54 -8.56
N VAL A 130 13.06 13.30 -8.13
CA VAL A 130 14.32 12.57 -8.39
C VAL A 130 14.00 11.11 -8.74
N MET A 131 14.88 10.44 -9.49
CA MET A 131 14.74 9.01 -9.76
C MET A 131 15.36 8.17 -8.63
N PRO A 132 14.86 6.94 -8.36
CA PRO A 132 13.69 6.31 -9.00
C PRO A 132 12.34 6.73 -8.39
N VAL A 133 12.35 7.43 -7.26
CA VAL A 133 11.19 7.64 -6.37
C VAL A 133 11.06 9.08 -5.86
N LYS A 134 9.81 9.54 -5.71
CA LYS A 134 9.41 10.71 -4.92
C LYS A 134 8.44 10.27 -3.83
N GLU A 135 8.80 10.50 -2.57
CA GLU A 135 7.84 10.50 -1.46
C GLU A 135 6.94 11.73 -1.66
N ASP A 136 5.70 11.53 -2.13
CA ASP A 136 4.83 12.61 -2.59
C ASP A 136 3.75 12.98 -1.57
N ASP A 137 4.14 13.83 -0.63
CA ASP A 137 3.27 14.32 0.45
C ASP A 137 2.06 15.10 -0.07
N ASP A 138 1.01 15.17 0.73
CA ASP A 138 -0.25 15.84 0.40
C ASP A 138 -0.63 16.75 1.58
N ASP A 139 -0.81 18.06 1.35
CA ASP A 139 -1.34 18.98 2.36
C ASP A 139 -2.63 18.43 2.98
N ASP A 140 -2.78 18.50 4.29
CA ASP A 140 -4.00 18.12 5.02
C ASP A 140 -4.58 19.34 5.77
N PRO A 141 -5.89 19.37 6.10
CA PRO A 141 -6.50 20.53 6.71
C PRO A 141 -6.38 20.59 8.25
N TRP A 142 -5.68 19.65 8.89
CA TRP A 142 -5.54 19.52 10.35
C TRP A 142 -4.12 19.80 10.89
N GLN A 143 -3.07 19.27 10.26
CA GLN A 143 -1.70 19.23 10.81
C GLN A 143 -0.80 20.39 10.37
N GLY A 144 -1.19 21.13 9.32
CA GLY A 144 -0.46 22.33 8.84
C GLY A 144 -0.57 23.58 9.72
N THR A 145 -0.08 24.71 9.20
CA THR A 145 -0.04 26.02 9.87
C THR A 145 -0.61 27.13 8.97
N TRP A 146 -0.83 28.32 9.56
CA TRP A 146 -1.26 29.52 8.83
C TRP A 146 -0.09 30.46 8.54
N LEU A 147 0.27 30.63 7.26
CA LEU A 147 1.29 31.60 6.82
C LEU A 147 0.65 32.92 6.39
N THR A 148 1.31 34.03 6.73
CA THR A 148 0.90 35.39 6.33
C THR A 148 1.48 35.73 4.97
N ALA A 149 0.62 35.96 3.98
CA ALA A 149 1.04 36.21 2.61
C ALA A 149 1.54 37.64 2.38
N ALA A 150 2.65 37.79 1.66
CA ALA A 150 3.06 39.07 1.11
C ALA A 150 2.12 39.46 -0.04
N VAL A 151 1.38 40.56 0.12
CA VAL A 151 0.38 41.01 -0.87
C VAL A 151 0.58 42.45 -1.33
N ASN A 152 0.03 42.76 -2.50
CA ASN A 152 -0.38 44.09 -2.89
C ASN A 152 -1.90 44.22 -2.65
N VAL A 153 -2.32 45.29 -1.98
CA VAL A 153 -3.73 45.65 -1.76
C VAL A 153 -4.06 46.81 -2.69
N SER A 154 -5.23 46.77 -3.34
CA SER A 154 -5.80 47.88 -4.12
C SER A 154 -7.32 47.90 -3.97
N VAL A 155 -7.96 49.05 -4.18
CA VAL A 155 -9.41 49.19 -3.99
C VAL A 155 -10.10 49.72 -5.25
N LYS A 156 -11.26 49.14 -5.59
CA LYS A 156 -12.14 49.56 -6.67
C LYS A 156 -13.57 49.72 -6.13
N GLY A 157 -13.91 50.94 -5.72
CA GLY A 157 -15.25 51.27 -5.21
C GLY A 157 -15.53 50.63 -3.84
N ASN A 158 -16.29 49.53 -3.84
CA ASN A 158 -16.58 48.71 -2.66
C ASN A 158 -15.83 47.36 -2.65
N VAL A 159 -14.87 47.15 -3.55
CA VAL A 159 -14.09 45.91 -3.64
C VAL A 159 -12.63 46.16 -3.27
N ALA A 160 -12.12 45.46 -2.24
CA ALA A 160 -10.69 45.40 -1.93
C ALA A 160 -10.08 44.15 -2.58
N ILE A 161 -8.97 44.30 -3.28
CA ILE A 161 -8.31 43.28 -4.11
C ILE A 161 -6.91 43.02 -3.55
N TYR A 162 -6.67 41.79 -3.13
CA TYR A 162 -5.42 41.29 -2.54
C TYR A 162 -4.76 40.34 -3.56
N THR A 163 -3.62 40.76 -4.10
CA THR A 163 -2.83 39.98 -5.07
C THR A 163 -1.49 39.58 -4.46
N PHE A 164 -1.05 38.34 -4.67
CA PHE A 164 0.20 37.86 -4.07
C PHE A 164 1.43 38.52 -4.72
N LYS A 165 2.39 38.89 -3.87
CA LYS A 165 3.77 39.17 -4.29
C LYS A 165 4.51 37.86 -4.55
N PRO A 166 5.64 37.88 -5.29
CA PRO A 166 6.51 36.71 -5.45
C PRO A 166 6.86 36.10 -4.08
N MET A 167 6.74 34.78 -3.97
CA MET A 167 6.98 34.04 -2.73
C MET A 167 8.48 33.86 -2.46
N TYR A 168 8.91 34.07 -1.21
CA TYR A 168 10.30 33.93 -0.78
C TYR A 168 10.37 33.24 0.59
N VAL A 169 11.57 32.76 0.96
CA VAL A 169 11.86 31.99 2.20
C VAL A 169 11.34 32.67 3.47
N LYS A 170 11.31 34.02 3.52
CA LYS A 170 10.76 34.79 4.66
C LYS A 170 9.25 34.63 4.86
N GLU A 171 8.50 34.26 3.82
CA GLU A 171 7.06 34.00 3.88
C GLU A 171 6.75 32.52 4.09
N ASN A 172 7.47 31.66 3.37
CA ASN A 172 7.33 30.21 3.34
C ASN A 172 8.72 29.62 3.14
N GLU A 173 9.24 28.87 4.11
CA GLU A 173 10.61 28.34 4.08
C GLU A 173 10.87 27.42 2.88
N TYR A 174 9.84 26.74 2.38
CA TYR A 174 9.93 25.84 1.22
C TYR A 174 9.87 26.57 -0.13
N ALA A 175 9.73 27.91 -0.16
CA ALA A 175 9.65 28.69 -1.40
C ALA A 175 10.86 28.47 -2.33
N ALA A 176 12.06 28.26 -1.77
CA ALA A 176 13.29 28.01 -2.54
C ALA A 176 13.35 26.62 -3.22
N ARG A 177 12.34 25.76 -3.05
CA ARG A 177 12.23 24.48 -3.77
C ARG A 177 11.68 24.65 -5.19
N LEU A 178 10.91 25.72 -5.44
CA LEU A 178 10.46 26.09 -6.79
C LEU A 178 11.60 26.73 -7.58
N PRO A 179 11.63 26.60 -8.93
CA PRO A 179 12.69 27.21 -9.75
C PRO A 179 12.62 28.74 -9.77
N GLU A 180 11.43 29.33 -9.56
CA GLU A 180 11.20 30.78 -9.59
C GLU A 180 10.17 31.21 -8.52
N ALA A 181 10.21 32.50 -8.13
CA ALA A 181 9.37 33.04 -7.07
C ALA A 181 7.93 33.33 -7.55
N VAL A 182 6.97 32.50 -7.14
CA VAL A 182 5.59 32.52 -7.68
C VAL A 182 4.66 33.58 -7.07
N THR A 183 3.76 34.13 -7.90
CA THR A 183 2.69 35.08 -7.53
C THR A 183 1.33 34.40 -7.33
N TYR A 184 1.33 33.13 -6.94
CA TYR A 184 0.15 32.35 -6.54
C TYR A 184 0.48 31.57 -5.26
N ARG A 185 -0.53 31.04 -4.56
CA ARG A 185 -0.33 30.12 -3.41
C ARG A 185 -1.22 28.88 -3.60
N ARG A 186 -0.67 27.67 -3.41
CA ARG A 186 -1.47 26.44 -3.40
C ARG A 186 -1.85 26.11 -1.96
N ALA A 187 -3.14 26.05 -1.64
CA ALA A 187 -3.61 25.84 -0.27
C ALA A 187 -5.00 25.19 -0.19
N LEU A 188 -5.27 24.47 0.91
CA LEU A 188 -6.61 23.93 1.23
C LEU A 188 -7.58 24.96 1.80
N LYS A 189 -7.09 26.08 2.35
CA LYS A 189 -7.91 27.14 2.95
C LYS A 189 -7.15 28.46 3.00
N VAL A 190 -7.89 29.57 2.90
CA VAL A 190 -7.39 30.95 3.05
C VAL A 190 -8.30 31.71 4.00
N ARG A 191 -7.77 32.68 4.74
CA ARG A 191 -8.53 33.56 5.63
C ARG A 191 -7.98 34.98 5.66
N LEU A 192 -8.87 35.93 5.90
CA LEU A 192 -8.55 37.33 6.18
C LEU A 192 -8.74 37.57 7.67
N LEU A 193 -7.70 38.07 8.34
CA LEU A 193 -7.75 38.47 9.75
C LEU A 193 -7.83 40.00 9.81
N PHE A 194 -8.85 40.51 10.46
CA PHE A 194 -9.05 41.94 10.67
C PHE A 194 -8.68 42.29 12.12
N SER A 195 -7.76 43.25 12.29
CA SER A 195 -7.28 43.72 13.61
C SER A 195 -8.27 44.61 14.37
N GLN A 196 -9.45 44.83 13.78
CA GLN A 196 -10.60 45.54 14.33
C GLN A 196 -11.84 45.12 13.53
N LYS A 197 -13.07 45.38 14.01
CA LYS A 197 -14.27 44.97 13.28
C LYS A 197 -14.32 45.62 11.87
N PRO A 198 -14.41 44.85 10.77
CA PRO A 198 -14.49 45.40 9.43
C PRO A 198 -15.86 46.04 9.13
N GLN A 199 -15.88 46.87 8.08
CA GLN A 199 -17.12 47.23 7.39
C GLN A 199 -17.83 45.95 6.91
N GLN A 200 -19.16 45.94 6.88
CA GLN A 200 -19.94 44.74 6.56
C GLN A 200 -19.57 44.17 5.17
N ILE A 201 -19.26 42.87 5.14
CA ILE A 201 -18.81 42.13 3.95
C ILE A 201 -20.03 41.48 3.26
N GLN A 202 -20.10 41.60 1.93
CA GLN A 202 -21.07 40.92 1.07
C GLN A 202 -20.55 39.58 0.54
N ALA A 203 -19.25 39.52 0.18
CA ALA A 203 -18.62 38.33 -0.39
C ALA A 203 -17.10 38.34 -0.21
N VAL A 204 -16.51 37.14 -0.06
CA VAL A 204 -15.08 36.89 -0.21
C VAL A 204 -14.89 35.98 -1.43
N ASN A 205 -14.53 36.58 -2.57
CA ASN A 205 -14.29 35.88 -3.83
C ASN A 205 -12.81 35.51 -3.94
N VAL A 206 -12.50 34.23 -4.15
CA VAL A 206 -11.14 33.73 -4.28
C VAL A 206 -10.96 33.27 -5.71
N PHE A 207 -9.99 33.83 -6.44
CA PHE A 207 -9.75 33.54 -7.84
C PHE A 207 -8.51 32.67 -8.01
N SER A 208 -8.61 31.59 -8.77
CA SER A 208 -7.49 30.70 -9.07
C SER A 208 -6.76 31.09 -10.35
N MET A 209 -5.66 30.40 -10.62
CA MET A 209 -4.88 30.55 -11.85
C MET A 209 -5.61 30.02 -13.10
N ALA A 210 -6.61 29.15 -12.95
CA ALA A 210 -7.42 28.65 -14.05
C ALA A 210 -8.35 29.71 -14.67
N LYS A 211 -8.61 29.59 -15.97
CA LYS A 211 -9.38 30.52 -16.80
C LYS A 211 -10.72 29.92 -17.23
N GLU A 212 -11.79 30.69 -17.27
CA GLU A 212 -13.07 30.27 -17.85
C GLU A 212 -13.01 30.26 -19.39
N LYS A 213 -13.22 29.08 -20.00
CA LYS A 213 -13.49 28.89 -21.43
C LYS A 213 -14.95 28.47 -21.62
N ARG A 214 -15.52 28.68 -22.82
CA ARG A 214 -16.90 28.27 -23.13
C ARG A 214 -16.89 26.99 -23.96
N ASP A 215 -17.34 25.88 -23.38
CA ASP A 215 -17.49 24.59 -24.05
C ASP A 215 -18.94 24.35 -24.51
N SER A 216 -19.08 23.56 -25.58
CA SER A 216 -20.36 23.02 -26.04
C SER A 216 -20.20 21.52 -26.33
N ILE A 217 -20.95 20.69 -25.58
CA ILE A 217 -20.72 19.25 -25.45
C ILE A 217 -22.03 18.52 -25.76
N ARG A 218 -22.01 17.56 -26.67
CA ARG A 218 -23.13 16.65 -26.94
C ARG A 218 -23.01 15.43 -26.02
N ILE A 219 -24.01 15.23 -25.17
CA ILE A 219 -24.21 14.01 -24.37
C ILE A 219 -25.32 13.22 -25.06
N GLN A 220 -24.96 12.10 -25.68
CA GLN A 220 -25.84 11.19 -26.42
C GLN A 220 -26.13 9.96 -25.56
N PHE A 221 -27.42 9.67 -25.38
CA PHE A 221 -27.92 8.46 -24.77
C PHE A 221 -28.26 7.45 -25.86
N LEU A 222 -27.63 6.29 -25.80
CA LEU A 222 -27.91 5.16 -26.67
C LEU A 222 -29.20 4.45 -26.22
N ALA A 223 -29.75 3.64 -27.12
CA ALA A 223 -30.98 2.88 -26.93
C ALA A 223 -30.72 1.38 -27.18
N GLY A 224 -30.24 0.68 -26.16
CA GLY A 224 -30.20 -0.77 -26.08
C GLY A 224 -31.58 -1.36 -25.76
N GLU A 225 -31.71 -2.68 -25.90
CA GLU A 225 -33.01 -3.38 -25.82
C GLU A 225 -33.65 -3.31 -24.42
N ASN A 226 -32.83 -3.31 -23.37
CA ASN A 226 -33.25 -3.26 -21.97
C ASN A 226 -33.27 -1.85 -21.36
N ASP A 227 -33.00 -0.80 -22.15
CA ASP A 227 -32.94 0.57 -21.62
C ASP A 227 -34.31 1.13 -21.24
N GLN A 228 -34.38 1.84 -20.09
CA GLN A 228 -35.54 2.66 -19.72
C GLN A 228 -35.87 3.64 -20.85
N GLN A 229 -36.94 3.37 -21.59
CA GLN A 229 -37.31 4.18 -22.75
C GLN A 229 -37.57 5.62 -22.34
N LYS A 230 -38.29 5.86 -21.23
CA LYS A 230 -38.55 7.20 -20.69
C LYS A 230 -37.84 7.41 -19.35
N PHE A 231 -37.03 8.47 -19.25
CA PHE A 231 -36.32 8.83 -18.03
C PHE A 231 -36.16 10.35 -17.83
N LYS A 232 -35.75 10.73 -16.61
CA LYS A 232 -35.38 12.10 -16.24
C LYS A 232 -33.89 12.16 -15.92
N GLY A 233 -33.30 13.34 -16.06
CA GLY A 233 -31.93 13.58 -15.63
C GLY A 233 -31.61 15.06 -15.41
N SER A 234 -30.45 15.32 -14.82
CA SER A 234 -29.89 16.67 -14.62
C SER A 234 -28.36 16.67 -14.76
N VAL A 235 -27.78 17.87 -14.95
CA VAL A 235 -26.33 18.09 -14.98
C VAL A 235 -25.90 19.07 -13.89
N GLU A 236 -24.93 18.67 -13.09
CA GLU A 236 -24.18 19.53 -12.17
C GLU A 236 -22.75 19.75 -12.69
N ILE A 237 -22.14 20.89 -12.35
CA ILE A 237 -20.79 21.25 -12.78
C ILE A 237 -19.97 21.73 -11.58
N PHE A 238 -18.83 21.09 -11.35
CA PHE A 238 -17.81 21.46 -10.38
C PHE A 238 -16.64 22.12 -11.12
N ASN A 239 -15.98 23.12 -10.51
CA ASN A 239 -14.95 23.96 -11.16
C ASN A 239 -15.41 24.51 -12.53
N GLY A 240 -16.63 25.05 -12.57
CA GLY A 240 -17.25 25.58 -13.78
C GLY A 240 -18.70 25.99 -13.50
N ARG A 241 -19.43 26.42 -14.53
CA ARG A 241 -20.84 26.83 -14.38
C ARG A 241 -21.68 26.52 -15.63
N LEU A 242 -22.90 26.04 -15.39
CA LEU A 242 -23.87 25.78 -16.44
C LEU A 242 -24.38 27.11 -17.03
N GLU A 243 -24.23 27.28 -18.34
CA GLU A 243 -24.91 28.34 -19.08
C GLU A 243 -26.33 27.90 -19.41
N ASN A 244 -26.47 26.79 -20.15
CA ASN A 244 -27.74 26.28 -20.66
C ASN A 244 -27.61 24.81 -21.09
N ILE A 245 -28.73 24.11 -21.24
CA ILE A 245 -28.83 22.87 -22.03
C ILE A 245 -29.77 23.08 -23.23
N SER A 246 -29.66 22.27 -24.28
CA SER A 246 -30.69 22.13 -25.31
C SER A 246 -30.90 20.67 -25.68
N GLY A 247 -32.03 20.33 -26.28
CA GLY A 247 -32.28 18.98 -26.77
C GLY A 247 -31.40 18.60 -27.96
N TRP A 248 -31.10 17.30 -28.07
CA TRP A 248 -30.54 16.67 -29.27
C TRP A 248 -31.40 15.47 -29.67
N ASN A 249 -31.86 15.43 -30.92
CA ASN A 249 -32.86 14.49 -31.45
C ASN A 249 -34.17 14.40 -30.64
N TRP A 250 -34.56 15.49 -29.96
CA TRP A 250 -35.84 15.57 -29.25
C TRP A 250 -37.03 15.58 -30.22
N GLY A 251 -38.14 14.97 -29.80
CA GLY A 251 -39.42 14.95 -30.49
C GLY A 251 -40.58 15.16 -29.52
N SER A 252 -41.80 14.82 -29.93
CA SER A 252 -42.99 15.02 -29.09
C SER A 252 -42.89 14.28 -27.75
N GLY A 253 -43.12 15.01 -26.66
CA GLY A 253 -43.01 14.52 -25.28
C GLY A 253 -41.66 14.75 -24.59
N ASP A 254 -40.59 15.05 -25.33
CA ASP A 254 -39.29 15.42 -24.76
C ASP A 254 -39.28 16.90 -24.34
N LYS A 255 -38.72 17.22 -23.16
CA LYS A 255 -38.72 18.59 -22.63
C LYS A 255 -37.62 18.84 -21.62
N LYS A 256 -37.32 20.12 -21.40
CA LYS A 256 -36.66 20.57 -20.17
C LYS A 256 -37.64 20.48 -19.00
N THR A 257 -37.11 20.19 -17.83
CA THR A 257 -37.80 20.28 -16.53
C THR A 257 -37.15 21.32 -15.60
N GLY A 258 -35.92 21.76 -15.90
CA GLY A 258 -35.23 22.85 -15.23
C GLY A 258 -34.28 23.62 -16.17
N LYS A 259 -33.36 24.41 -15.60
CA LYS A 259 -32.24 25.01 -16.37
C LYS A 259 -31.22 23.95 -16.81
N ASP A 260 -31.09 22.97 -15.93
CA ASP A 260 -30.12 21.88 -15.77
C ASP A 260 -30.73 20.49 -15.98
N ALA A 261 -32.05 20.37 -15.91
CA ALA A 261 -32.78 19.12 -15.92
C ALA A 261 -33.72 18.93 -17.14
N TRP A 262 -33.95 17.67 -17.51
CA TRP A 262 -34.81 17.24 -18.63
C TRP A 262 -35.62 15.98 -18.32
N GLU A 263 -36.58 15.71 -19.20
CA GLU A 263 -37.38 14.48 -19.29
C GLU A 263 -37.42 14.08 -20.77
N ILE A 264 -36.92 12.88 -21.11
CA ILE A 264 -36.89 12.38 -22.50
C ILE A 264 -37.43 10.95 -22.59
N ASN A 265 -37.94 10.61 -23.77
CA ASN A 265 -38.33 9.26 -24.16
C ASN A 265 -37.59 8.83 -25.45
N LEU A 266 -36.67 7.89 -25.35
CA LEU A 266 -35.86 7.35 -26.45
C LEU A 266 -36.71 6.87 -27.63
N ASN A 267 -37.81 6.15 -27.38
CA ASN A 267 -38.62 5.47 -28.40
C ASN A 267 -37.77 4.68 -29.42
N LYS A 268 -36.83 3.86 -28.92
CA LYS A 268 -35.82 3.12 -29.72
C LYS A 268 -34.98 4.00 -30.67
N LYS A 269 -34.72 5.27 -30.33
CA LYS A 269 -33.85 6.19 -31.09
C LYS A 269 -32.80 6.84 -30.18
N GLU A 270 -31.64 7.14 -30.75
CA GLU A 270 -30.57 7.89 -30.09
C GLU A 270 -31.03 9.34 -29.82
N LYS A 271 -31.02 9.74 -28.55
CA LYS A 271 -31.40 11.09 -28.09
C LYS A 271 -30.40 11.62 -27.10
N GLY A 272 -30.42 12.92 -26.82
CA GLY A 272 -29.39 13.52 -25.98
C GLY A 272 -29.68 14.95 -25.57
N ILE A 273 -28.64 15.60 -25.04
CA ILE A 273 -28.60 17.03 -24.82
C ILE A 273 -27.32 17.64 -25.40
N ILE A 274 -27.38 18.90 -25.77
CA ILE A 274 -26.20 19.75 -25.91
C ILE A 274 -26.09 20.57 -24.64
N LEU A 275 -25.01 20.36 -23.91
CA LEU A 275 -24.59 21.11 -22.74
C LEU A 275 -23.77 22.32 -23.18
N TYR A 276 -24.15 23.52 -22.73
CA TYR A 276 -23.38 24.75 -22.87
C TYR A 276 -22.89 25.17 -21.48
N ALA A 277 -21.57 25.23 -21.32
CA ALA A 277 -20.94 25.42 -20.02
C ALA A 277 -19.75 26.38 -20.11
N TYR A 278 -19.46 27.06 -19.01
CA TYR A 278 -18.15 27.64 -18.77
C TYR A 278 -17.35 26.64 -17.95
N SER A 279 -16.33 26.07 -18.59
CA SER A 279 -15.39 25.10 -18.03
C SER A 279 -14.02 25.79 -17.89
N THR A 280 -13.01 25.07 -17.42
CA THR A 280 -11.68 25.62 -17.16
C THR A 280 -10.64 25.31 -18.22
N GLU A 281 -9.73 26.26 -18.38
CA GLU A 281 -8.39 26.07 -18.92
C GLU A 281 -7.39 26.26 -17.77
N GLU A 282 -6.77 25.16 -17.37
CA GLU A 282 -5.74 25.13 -16.34
C GLU A 282 -4.44 25.75 -16.88
N THR A 283 -3.97 26.83 -16.27
CA THR A 283 -2.74 27.52 -16.70
C THR A 283 -1.48 27.02 -16.01
N LEU A 284 -1.64 26.18 -14.97
CA LEU A 284 -0.57 25.53 -14.23
C LEU A 284 -0.71 24.01 -14.34
N PRO A 285 0.33 23.28 -14.78
CA PRO A 285 0.36 21.82 -14.80
C PRO A 285 -0.04 21.20 -13.45
N GLY A 286 -0.84 20.14 -13.43
CA GLY A 286 -1.31 19.48 -12.20
C GLY A 286 -2.21 20.34 -11.30
N SER A 287 -3.04 21.21 -11.89
CA SER A 287 -4.06 21.98 -11.19
C SER A 287 -5.22 21.08 -10.71
N ASN A 288 -5.87 21.51 -9.61
CA ASN A 288 -7.09 20.90 -9.08
C ASN A 288 -8.35 21.65 -9.53
N GLU A 289 -8.22 22.68 -10.37
CA GLU A 289 -9.31 23.50 -10.89
C GLU A 289 -9.90 22.97 -12.21
N GLU A 290 -9.62 21.72 -12.55
CA GLU A 290 -10.25 21.01 -13.68
C GLU A 290 -11.77 20.91 -13.50
N THR A 291 -12.53 21.27 -14.54
CA THR A 291 -14.00 21.11 -14.56
C THR A 291 -14.41 19.64 -14.54
N VAL A 292 -15.36 19.30 -13.68
CA VAL A 292 -16.02 17.98 -13.67
C VAL A 292 -17.52 18.17 -13.90
N VAL A 293 -18.06 17.46 -14.89
CA VAL A 293 -19.49 17.50 -15.23
C VAL A 293 -20.15 16.22 -14.71
N THR A 294 -21.03 16.35 -13.72
CA THR A 294 -21.78 15.25 -13.11
C THR A 294 -23.13 15.10 -13.81
N LEU A 295 -23.40 13.91 -14.33
CA LEU A 295 -24.64 13.53 -15.02
C LEU A 295 -25.48 12.63 -14.12
N LYS A 296 -26.64 13.13 -13.66
CA LYS A 296 -27.59 12.40 -12.79
C LYS A 296 -28.78 11.90 -13.59
N SER A 297 -29.17 10.64 -13.45
CA SER A 297 -30.35 10.07 -14.11
C SER A 297 -30.85 8.78 -13.43
N SER A 298 -32.04 8.30 -13.79
CA SER A 298 -32.49 6.95 -13.39
C SER A 298 -31.78 5.80 -14.13
N ARG A 299 -30.89 6.11 -15.09
CA ARG A 299 -29.96 5.16 -15.72
C ARG A 299 -28.64 5.04 -14.94
N GLY A 300 -28.45 5.82 -13.88
CA GLY A 300 -27.21 5.91 -13.11
C GLY A 300 -26.72 7.37 -12.95
N THR A 301 -25.72 7.56 -12.10
CA THR A 301 -25.00 8.84 -11.94
C THR A 301 -23.51 8.61 -12.09
N PHE A 302 -22.85 9.44 -12.90
CA PHE A 302 -21.40 9.46 -13.06
C PHE A 302 -20.94 10.88 -13.43
N SER A 303 -19.63 11.13 -13.42
CA SER A 303 -19.08 12.37 -13.95
C SER A 303 -18.07 12.13 -15.07
N PHE A 304 -17.74 13.18 -15.84
CA PHE A 304 -16.67 13.17 -16.82
C PHE A 304 -15.92 14.51 -16.84
N SER A 305 -14.67 14.52 -17.31
CA SER A 305 -13.93 15.77 -17.56
C SER A 305 -14.12 16.24 -19.00
N PRO A 306 -14.48 17.52 -19.25
CA PRO A 306 -14.39 18.12 -20.58
C PRO A 306 -12.98 18.12 -21.18
N ASN A 307 -11.92 17.99 -20.37
CA ASN A 307 -10.56 17.85 -20.89
C ASN A 307 -10.33 16.52 -21.61
N ASP A 308 -11.02 15.44 -21.23
CA ASP A 308 -10.87 14.14 -21.91
C ASP A 308 -11.35 14.19 -23.37
N LEU A 309 -12.23 15.13 -23.72
CA LEU A 309 -12.62 15.43 -25.11
C LEU A 309 -11.48 16.04 -25.96
N LYS A 310 -10.28 16.24 -25.38
CA LYS A 310 -9.01 16.46 -26.12
C LYS A 310 -8.40 15.15 -26.64
N LYS A 311 -8.63 14.02 -25.95
CA LYS A 311 -8.05 12.70 -26.21
C LYS A 311 -8.90 11.83 -27.15
N GLY A 312 -10.16 12.20 -27.39
CA GLY A 312 -11.13 11.48 -28.20
C GLY A 312 -12.56 11.69 -27.70
N PRO A 313 -13.57 11.05 -28.31
CA PRO A 313 -14.88 10.87 -27.69
C PRO A 313 -14.78 10.06 -26.39
N ILE A 314 -15.75 10.24 -25.49
CA ILE A 314 -15.87 9.47 -24.25
C ILE A 314 -17.07 8.53 -24.40
N TYR A 315 -16.84 7.22 -24.43
CA TYR A 315 -17.90 6.21 -24.40
C TYR A 315 -17.90 5.50 -23.05
N VAL A 316 -19.04 5.53 -22.34
CA VAL A 316 -19.22 4.88 -21.03
C VAL A 316 -20.26 3.76 -21.18
N PRO A 317 -19.84 2.50 -21.42
CA PRO A 317 -20.76 1.39 -21.66
C PRO A 317 -21.73 1.14 -20.50
N ALA A 318 -21.26 1.27 -19.26
CA ALA A 318 -22.04 1.05 -18.03
C ALA A 318 -23.33 1.90 -17.93
N PHE A 319 -23.40 3.03 -18.65
CA PHE A 319 -24.57 3.90 -18.70
C PHE A 319 -25.08 4.15 -20.12
N ASN A 320 -24.63 3.35 -21.10
CA ASN A 320 -24.98 3.47 -22.52
C ASN A 320 -24.91 4.93 -23.04
N THR A 321 -23.88 5.67 -22.61
CA THR A 321 -23.76 7.11 -22.84
C THR A 321 -22.48 7.43 -23.61
N TYR A 322 -22.62 8.27 -24.64
CA TYR A 322 -21.57 8.67 -25.56
C TYR A 322 -21.44 10.19 -25.59
N ILE A 323 -20.23 10.72 -25.39
CA ILE A 323 -20.00 12.15 -25.15
C ILE A 323 -18.95 12.67 -26.14
N THR A 324 -19.28 13.80 -26.78
CA THR A 324 -18.52 14.40 -27.87
C THR A 324 -18.59 15.93 -27.79
N LYS A 325 -17.70 16.65 -28.48
CA LYS A 325 -17.92 18.09 -28.73
C LYS A 325 -19.17 18.24 -29.60
N SER A 326 -19.98 19.28 -29.38
CA SER A 326 -21.24 19.47 -30.15
C SER A 326 -21.02 19.72 -31.64
N SER A 327 -19.80 20.10 -32.03
CA SER A 327 -19.35 20.21 -33.43
C SER A 327 -19.04 18.87 -34.11
N ASP A 328 -19.00 17.75 -33.38
CA ASP A 328 -18.74 16.43 -33.94
C ASP A 328 -19.96 15.91 -34.73
N ARG A 329 -19.78 15.78 -36.05
CA ARG A 329 -20.84 15.35 -36.98
C ARG A 329 -20.89 13.84 -37.20
N VAL A 330 -19.91 13.08 -36.71
CA VAL A 330 -19.89 11.63 -36.87
C VAL A 330 -20.86 11.00 -35.85
N SER A 331 -21.69 10.05 -36.30
CA SER A 331 -22.60 9.29 -35.45
C SER A 331 -21.86 8.18 -34.68
N PHE A 332 -22.48 7.65 -33.64
CA PHE A 332 -21.94 6.51 -32.88
C PHE A 332 -21.75 5.27 -33.77
N ALA A 333 -22.78 4.90 -34.55
CA ALA A 333 -22.76 3.76 -35.46
C ALA A 333 -21.79 3.89 -36.66
N ALA A 334 -21.27 5.08 -36.95
CA ALA A 334 -20.25 5.33 -37.98
C ALA A 334 -18.83 5.42 -37.41
N ARG A 335 -18.63 5.01 -36.14
CA ARG A 335 -17.34 4.95 -35.46
C ARG A 335 -17.10 3.54 -34.93
N THR A 336 -15.84 3.29 -34.57
CA THR A 336 -15.41 2.15 -33.77
C THR A 336 -15.11 2.67 -32.35
N PRO A 337 -16.12 2.74 -31.45
CA PRO A 337 -15.97 3.34 -30.11
C PRO A 337 -15.28 2.41 -29.10
N VAL A 338 -15.06 1.15 -29.47
CA VAL A 338 -14.22 0.18 -28.77
C VAL A 338 -13.12 -0.23 -29.74
N GLU A 339 -11.88 0.12 -29.44
CA GLU A 339 -10.73 -0.03 -30.34
C GLU A 339 -9.53 -0.53 -29.54
N GLY A 340 -8.96 -1.68 -29.93
CA GLY A 340 -7.97 -2.40 -29.14
C GLY A 340 -8.60 -3.40 -28.17
N LYS A 341 -7.92 -3.69 -27.06
CA LYS A 341 -8.35 -4.59 -25.99
C LYS A 341 -7.86 -4.06 -24.63
N THR A 342 -8.64 -4.28 -23.58
CA THR A 342 -8.19 -4.15 -22.19
C THR A 342 -7.11 -5.20 -21.90
N ILE A 343 -6.36 -4.99 -20.82
CA ILE A 343 -5.36 -5.94 -20.34
C ILE A 343 -6.03 -7.23 -19.86
N ARG A 344 -7.23 -7.20 -19.26
CA ARG A 344 -7.98 -8.42 -18.88
C ARG A 344 -8.40 -9.25 -20.11
N GLU A 345 -8.87 -8.60 -21.18
CA GLU A 345 -9.14 -9.26 -22.47
C GLU A 345 -7.88 -9.82 -23.16
N ARG A 346 -6.69 -9.28 -22.85
CA ARG A 346 -5.39 -9.85 -23.29
C ARG A 346 -4.99 -11.05 -22.42
N ILE A 347 -5.10 -10.98 -21.09
CA ILE A 347 -4.74 -12.08 -20.17
C ILE A 347 -5.55 -13.34 -20.46
N ALA A 348 -6.84 -13.22 -20.78
CA ALA A 348 -7.68 -14.37 -21.12
C ALA A 348 -7.15 -15.15 -22.35
N ALA A 349 -6.62 -14.44 -23.34
CA ALA A 349 -6.08 -14.99 -24.59
C ALA A 349 -4.60 -15.44 -24.48
N GLU A 350 -3.87 -14.97 -23.47
CA GLU A 350 -2.48 -15.34 -23.22
C GLU A 350 -2.37 -16.76 -22.62
N PRO A 351 -1.29 -17.52 -22.86
CA PRO A 351 -0.96 -18.71 -22.08
C PRO A 351 -0.80 -18.41 -20.57
N GLU A 352 -0.88 -19.45 -19.73
CA GLU A 352 -0.66 -19.26 -18.29
C GLU A 352 0.75 -18.73 -17.98
N GLN A 353 0.85 -17.93 -16.92
CA GLN A 353 2.15 -17.49 -16.41
C GLN A 353 2.88 -18.68 -15.75
N THR A 354 4.20 -18.70 -15.88
CA THR A 354 5.08 -19.69 -15.27
C THR A 354 6.23 -19.00 -14.54
N TYR A 355 6.84 -19.70 -13.57
CA TYR A 355 8.07 -19.21 -12.93
C TYR A 355 9.18 -18.95 -13.95
N ASP A 356 9.33 -19.81 -14.97
CA ASP A 356 10.37 -19.66 -16.00
C ASP A 356 10.14 -18.52 -16.98
N ARG A 357 8.87 -18.16 -17.25
CA ARG A 357 8.55 -16.93 -17.99
C ARG A 357 8.74 -15.69 -17.12
N ALA A 358 8.17 -15.68 -15.91
CA ALA A 358 8.28 -14.56 -14.98
C ALA A 358 9.74 -14.21 -14.66
N ARG A 359 10.59 -15.18 -14.30
CA ARG A 359 12.02 -14.97 -14.01
C ARG A 359 12.84 -14.51 -15.22
N LYS A 360 12.37 -14.75 -16.45
CA LYS A 360 13.05 -14.34 -17.69
C LYS A 360 12.65 -12.91 -18.09
N GLU A 361 11.39 -12.55 -17.88
CA GLU A 361 10.82 -11.26 -18.27
C GLU A 361 10.95 -10.19 -17.19
N ILE A 362 11.00 -10.56 -15.91
CA ILE A 362 11.25 -9.67 -14.76
C ILE A 362 12.76 -9.68 -14.43
N PRO A 363 13.46 -8.53 -14.44
CA PRO A 363 14.89 -8.49 -14.11
C PRO A 363 15.18 -8.91 -12.66
N HIS A 364 16.15 -9.80 -12.49
CA HIS A 364 16.60 -10.29 -11.18
C HIS A 364 17.11 -9.16 -10.27
N LEU A 365 16.86 -9.27 -8.97
CA LEU A 365 17.41 -8.36 -7.96
C LEU A 365 18.93 -8.58 -7.82
N ASP A 366 19.69 -7.50 -7.66
CA ASP A 366 21.10 -7.52 -7.25
C ASP A 366 21.21 -8.24 -5.88
N PRO A 367 21.83 -9.43 -5.82
CA PRO A 367 21.91 -10.19 -4.56
C PRO A 367 22.95 -9.62 -3.59
N VAL A 368 23.76 -8.65 -4.04
CA VAL A 368 24.83 -8.02 -3.27
C VAL A 368 24.34 -6.72 -2.64
N LYS A 369 23.51 -5.93 -3.34
CA LYS A 369 23.11 -4.58 -2.92
C LYS A 369 21.63 -4.21 -3.09
N ASP A 370 21.09 -3.55 -2.07
CA ASP A 370 19.80 -2.85 -2.13
C ASP A 370 19.84 -1.58 -2.99
N GLN A 371 18.68 -0.96 -3.26
CA GLN A 371 18.57 0.26 -4.07
C GLN A 371 19.30 1.50 -3.48
N TYR A 372 19.72 1.45 -2.20
CA TYR A 372 20.48 2.50 -1.53
C TYR A 372 21.99 2.19 -1.52
N GLY A 373 22.41 1.04 -2.05
CA GLY A 373 23.79 0.56 -2.07
C GLY A 373 24.23 -0.17 -0.80
N GLY A 374 23.33 -0.42 0.15
CA GLY A 374 23.57 -1.23 1.33
C GLY A 374 23.73 -2.72 0.97
N ARG A 375 24.56 -3.46 1.72
CA ARG A 375 24.75 -4.90 1.47
C ARG A 375 23.52 -5.69 1.94
N ILE A 376 22.96 -6.50 1.04
CA ILE A 376 21.93 -7.51 1.37
C ILE A 376 22.46 -8.44 2.46
N TYR A 377 21.59 -8.89 3.38
CA TYR A 377 21.98 -9.71 4.53
C TYR A 377 20.89 -10.72 4.93
N LEU A 378 21.32 -11.81 5.57
CA LEU A 378 20.49 -12.85 6.15
C LEU A 378 20.51 -12.78 7.70
N PRO A 379 19.38 -12.50 8.36
CA PRO A 379 19.24 -12.57 9.81
C PRO A 379 19.40 -14.00 10.36
N LEU A 380 20.10 -14.14 11.49
CA LEU A 380 20.27 -15.41 12.21
C LEU A 380 20.13 -15.25 13.73
N ALA A 381 19.20 -16.01 14.32
CA ALA A 381 18.94 -16.06 15.76
C ALA A 381 18.42 -17.46 16.18
N ALA A 382 18.31 -17.68 17.49
CA ALA A 382 17.44 -18.74 18.04
C ALA A 382 15.97 -18.26 18.02
N ASP A 383 15.00 -19.20 18.06
CA ASP A 383 13.56 -18.87 18.04
C ASP A 383 13.20 -17.86 19.14
N ALA A 384 12.45 -16.83 18.74
CA ALA A 384 12.00 -15.68 19.50
C ALA A 384 13.09 -14.93 20.30
N SER A 385 14.36 -14.99 19.88
CA SER A 385 15.42 -14.23 20.56
C SER A 385 15.44 -12.75 20.19
N TRP A 386 15.85 -11.90 21.14
CA TRP A 386 16.23 -10.49 20.87
C TRP A 386 17.65 -10.36 20.31
N GLN A 387 18.47 -11.41 20.42
CA GLN A 387 19.88 -11.43 20.04
C GLN A 387 20.02 -11.90 18.58
N LYS A 388 20.13 -10.95 17.65
CA LYS A 388 19.99 -11.18 16.20
C LYS A 388 21.24 -10.75 15.44
N PHE A 389 21.96 -11.72 14.89
CA PHE A 389 23.07 -11.47 13.98
C PHE A 389 22.56 -11.27 12.55
N ALA A 390 23.36 -10.65 11.69
CA ALA A 390 23.13 -10.63 10.25
C ALA A 390 24.40 -11.00 9.48
N VAL A 391 24.26 -11.88 8.49
CA VAL A 391 25.32 -12.30 7.56
C VAL A 391 25.10 -11.62 6.21
N GLN A 392 25.98 -10.69 5.84
CA GLN A 392 25.92 -9.96 4.57
C GLN A 392 26.31 -10.85 3.38
N TRP A 393 25.89 -10.47 2.16
CA TRP A 393 26.37 -11.13 0.95
C TRP A 393 27.91 -11.09 0.90
N GLY A 394 28.53 -12.26 0.80
CA GLY A 394 29.98 -12.43 0.92
C GLY A 394 30.50 -12.88 2.29
N GLY A 395 29.65 -13.18 3.27
CA GLY A 395 30.03 -13.81 4.54
C GLY A 395 30.47 -12.86 5.66
N ASN A 396 30.53 -11.55 5.43
CA ASN A 396 30.76 -10.56 6.49
C ASN A 396 29.59 -10.56 7.49
N ILE A 397 29.82 -10.30 8.77
CA ILE A 397 28.77 -10.36 9.80
C ILE A 397 28.64 -9.05 10.58
N PHE A 398 27.44 -8.77 11.11
CA PHE A 398 27.24 -7.65 12.02
C PHE A 398 26.19 -7.91 13.11
N MET A 399 26.32 -7.11 14.19
CA MET A 399 25.41 -7.01 15.33
C MET A 399 25.13 -5.53 15.56
N HIS A 400 23.87 -5.10 15.73
CA HIS A 400 23.55 -3.68 15.71
C HIS A 400 22.38 -3.29 16.63
N LYS A 401 22.70 -2.52 17.68
CA LYS A 401 21.78 -2.13 18.78
C LYS A 401 20.45 -1.54 18.32
N GLY A 402 20.51 -0.48 17.48
CA GLY A 402 19.33 0.25 17.02
C GLY A 402 18.37 -0.62 16.20
N VAL A 403 18.82 -1.22 15.10
CA VAL A 403 17.95 -2.02 14.22
C VAL A 403 17.32 -3.21 14.95
N THR A 404 18.07 -3.97 15.77
CA THR A 404 17.51 -5.10 16.52
C THR A 404 16.65 -4.69 17.72
N LYS A 405 16.20 -3.42 17.78
CA LYS A 405 15.26 -2.85 18.76
C LYS A 405 15.72 -2.89 20.21
N LEU A 406 17.02 -2.94 20.49
CA LEU A 406 17.53 -3.13 21.85
C LEU A 406 17.22 -1.93 22.75
N LYS A 407 16.73 -2.24 23.97
CA LYS A 407 16.29 -1.28 24.98
C LYS A 407 16.82 -1.67 26.35
N GLY A 408 16.75 -0.76 27.31
CA GLY A 408 17.02 -1.01 28.74
C GLY A 408 18.19 -1.96 29.04
N LYS A 409 17.89 -3.09 29.69
CA LYS A 409 18.90 -4.07 30.13
C LYS A 409 19.64 -4.70 28.95
N GLU A 410 18.91 -5.06 27.90
CA GLU A 410 19.41 -5.74 26.70
C GLU A 410 20.44 -4.87 25.98
N LEU A 411 20.17 -3.55 25.90
CA LEU A 411 21.06 -2.54 25.35
C LEU A 411 22.34 -2.36 26.18
N LEU A 412 22.24 -2.38 27.51
CA LEU A 412 23.40 -2.24 28.42
C LEU A 412 24.40 -3.40 28.32
N ARG A 413 23.94 -4.58 27.89
CA ARG A 413 24.81 -5.76 27.67
C ARG A 413 25.60 -5.68 26.36
N CYS A 414 25.24 -4.79 25.46
CA CYS A 414 25.91 -4.58 24.17
C CYS A 414 27.11 -3.62 24.32
N ASN A 415 28.08 -4.00 25.14
CA ASN A 415 29.21 -3.17 25.54
C ASN A 415 30.29 -3.03 24.43
N TRP A 416 29.98 -2.27 23.39
CA TRP A 416 30.87 -1.79 22.32
C TRP A 416 30.54 -0.32 21.94
N ASN A 417 31.42 0.37 21.21
CA ASN A 417 31.22 1.76 20.82
C ASN A 417 30.24 1.89 19.64
N GLY A 418 29.42 2.95 19.62
CA GLY A 418 28.41 3.16 18.58
C GLY A 418 27.32 2.08 18.54
N ASP A 419 26.52 2.04 17.48
CA ASP A 419 25.40 1.09 17.36
C ASP A 419 25.80 -0.27 16.77
N GLY A 420 26.50 -0.27 15.64
CA GLY A 420 26.86 -1.48 14.88
C GLY A 420 28.30 -1.95 15.08
N LEU A 421 28.45 -3.19 15.53
CA LEU A 421 29.71 -3.94 15.53
C LEU A 421 29.74 -4.83 14.27
N TYR A 422 30.66 -4.54 13.36
CA TYR A 422 30.83 -5.22 12.08
C TYR A 422 32.16 -5.98 12.04
N TRP A 423 32.14 -7.15 11.38
CA TRP A 423 33.30 -8.00 11.17
C TRP A 423 33.40 -8.40 9.69
N ALA A 424 34.49 -7.99 9.05
CA ALA A 424 34.77 -8.26 7.65
C ALA A 424 35.84 -9.37 7.49
N PHE A 425 35.55 -10.36 6.64
CA PHE A 425 36.41 -11.50 6.37
C PHE A 425 37.22 -11.26 5.09
N GLY A 426 38.46 -10.81 5.25
CA GLY A 426 39.43 -10.64 4.17
C GLY A 426 40.20 -11.94 3.93
N THR A 427 40.25 -12.38 2.67
CA THR A 427 41.03 -13.57 2.25
C THR A 427 42.05 -13.19 1.19
N GLY A 428 43.19 -13.87 1.19
CA GLY A 428 44.25 -13.71 0.18
C GLY A 428 45.36 -12.73 0.61
N LYS A 429 46.47 -12.76 -0.14
CA LYS A 429 47.67 -11.95 0.09
C LYS A 429 47.29 -10.47 0.14
N ASN A 430 46.56 -10.03 -0.88
CA ASN A 430 45.78 -8.79 -0.91
C ASN A 430 44.34 -9.11 -0.45
N PRO A 431 43.88 -8.62 0.71
CA PRO A 431 42.64 -9.11 1.32
C PRO A 431 41.38 -8.57 0.64
N VAL A 432 40.59 -9.46 0.04
CA VAL A 432 39.25 -9.10 -0.48
C VAL A 432 38.21 -9.25 0.63
N TYR A 433 37.71 -8.12 1.13
CA TYR A 433 36.62 -8.02 2.11
C TYR A 433 35.24 -7.89 1.45
N ASP A 434 35.19 -7.26 0.28
CA ASP A 434 33.97 -6.96 -0.47
C ASP A 434 33.81 -7.95 -1.63
N ARG A 435 32.92 -8.93 -1.45
CA ARG A 435 32.60 -9.94 -2.48
C ARG A 435 31.38 -9.52 -3.32
N THR A 436 31.28 -10.11 -4.51
CA THR A 436 30.22 -9.87 -5.50
C THR A 436 29.63 -11.21 -5.97
N GLN A 437 28.56 -11.16 -6.77
CA GLN A 437 27.95 -12.37 -7.36
C GLN A 437 28.89 -13.13 -8.31
N GLU A 438 29.89 -12.47 -8.93
CA GLU A 438 30.82 -13.17 -9.84
C GLU A 438 31.89 -13.99 -9.10
N ASN A 439 32.19 -13.65 -7.83
CA ASN A 439 33.26 -14.28 -7.05
C ASN A 439 32.79 -15.02 -5.80
N CYS A 440 31.55 -14.81 -5.34
CA CYS A 440 30.97 -15.50 -4.19
C CYS A 440 29.52 -15.92 -4.44
N GLN A 441 29.25 -17.21 -4.31
CA GLN A 441 27.91 -17.77 -4.21
C GLN A 441 27.50 -17.82 -2.72
N MET A 442 26.20 -17.70 -2.45
CA MET A 442 25.62 -18.02 -1.13
C MET A 442 24.43 -18.95 -1.28
N SER A 443 24.12 -19.66 -0.19
CA SER A 443 22.92 -20.50 -0.07
C SER A 443 22.53 -20.70 1.40
N VAL A 444 21.37 -21.31 1.65
CA VAL A 444 20.95 -21.80 2.96
C VAL A 444 20.81 -23.32 2.95
N LEU A 445 21.10 -23.99 4.08
CA LEU A 445 21.14 -25.45 4.13
C LEU A 445 19.79 -26.07 3.77
N ASN A 446 19.81 -27.02 2.83
CA ASN A 446 18.62 -27.69 2.27
C ASN A 446 17.56 -26.70 1.72
N ASP A 447 17.97 -25.51 1.28
CA ASP A 447 17.11 -24.48 0.71
C ASP A 447 16.10 -23.83 1.71
N TYR A 448 16.15 -24.12 3.02
CA TYR A 448 15.27 -23.48 4.01
C TYR A 448 15.78 -23.42 5.47
N LEU A 449 16.81 -24.16 5.85
CA LEU A 449 17.29 -24.16 7.25
C LEU A 449 18.20 -22.94 7.48
N PRO A 450 18.12 -22.24 8.64
CA PRO A 450 18.92 -21.05 8.94
C PRO A 450 20.37 -21.40 9.32
N VAL A 451 21.07 -22.02 8.36
CA VAL A 451 22.50 -22.31 8.34
C VAL A 451 22.99 -21.79 6.99
N VAL A 452 23.63 -20.64 7.01
CA VAL A 452 24.08 -19.90 5.82
C VAL A 452 25.41 -20.45 5.35
N ASN A 453 25.54 -20.66 4.03
CA ASN A 453 26.80 -20.97 3.37
C ASN A 453 27.21 -19.79 2.47
N ALA A 454 28.49 -19.43 2.49
CA ALA A 454 29.11 -18.51 1.54
C ALA A 454 30.39 -19.13 0.98
N ARG A 455 30.50 -19.20 -0.35
CA ARG A 455 31.58 -19.93 -1.04
C ARG A 455 32.21 -19.08 -2.13
N TRP A 456 33.53 -18.91 -2.04
CA TRP A 456 34.31 -18.07 -2.97
C TRP A 456 35.67 -18.68 -3.32
N ARG A 457 36.37 -18.05 -4.27
CA ARG A 457 37.75 -18.39 -4.65
C ARG A 457 38.64 -17.16 -4.53
N GLN A 458 39.85 -17.34 -4.03
CA GLN A 458 40.88 -16.29 -3.97
C GLN A 458 42.27 -16.94 -3.97
N ASP A 459 43.24 -16.35 -4.67
CA ASP A 459 44.64 -16.81 -4.73
C ASP A 459 44.80 -18.32 -5.05
N GLY A 460 43.92 -18.88 -5.88
CA GLY A 460 43.89 -20.30 -6.25
C GLY A 460 43.18 -21.23 -5.26
N LEU A 461 42.97 -20.77 -4.01
CA LEU A 461 42.26 -21.50 -2.96
C LEU A 461 40.74 -21.37 -3.11
N VAL A 462 40.02 -22.37 -2.58
CA VAL A 462 38.56 -22.35 -2.41
C VAL A 462 38.25 -22.14 -0.94
N TYR A 463 37.36 -21.21 -0.63
CA TYR A 463 36.90 -20.91 0.72
C TYR A 463 35.41 -21.23 0.81
N GLU A 464 35.01 -21.83 1.92
CA GLU A 464 33.62 -22.15 2.23
C GLU A 464 33.34 -21.83 3.70
N GLN A 465 32.43 -20.88 3.93
CA GLN A 465 32.03 -20.41 5.25
C GLN A 465 30.61 -20.88 5.55
N GLU A 466 30.46 -21.75 6.55
CA GLU A 466 29.16 -22.14 7.10
C GLU A 466 28.89 -21.37 8.40
N THR A 467 27.67 -20.87 8.61
CA THR A 467 27.34 -19.97 9.74
C THR A 467 25.90 -20.17 10.25
N PHE A 468 25.73 -20.35 11.56
CA PHE A 468 24.42 -20.45 12.23
C PHE A 468 24.47 -19.86 13.65
N THR A 469 23.32 -19.63 14.28
CA THR A 469 23.24 -19.12 15.67
C THR A 469 22.70 -20.19 16.62
N THR A 470 23.30 -20.34 17.81
CA THR A 470 22.79 -21.17 18.92
C THR A 470 22.75 -20.35 20.23
N LEU A 471 22.27 -20.94 21.32
CA LEU A 471 22.44 -20.41 22.68
C LEU A 471 23.57 -21.12 23.41
N LEU A 472 24.33 -20.37 24.22
CA LEU A 472 25.44 -20.86 25.05
C LEU A 472 25.05 -22.03 25.97
N ARG A 473 23.77 -22.09 26.38
CA ARG A 473 23.16 -23.12 27.25
C ARG A 473 21.63 -23.06 27.15
N GLY A 474 20.92 -23.89 27.91
CA GLY A 474 19.45 -23.89 27.97
C GLY A 474 18.75 -24.43 26.71
N PRO A 475 17.41 -24.46 26.66
CA PRO A 475 16.63 -24.96 25.54
C PRO A 475 16.56 -23.99 24.34
N LEU A 476 16.33 -24.53 23.13
CA LEU A 476 16.12 -23.72 21.92
C LEU A 476 14.69 -23.21 21.77
N SER A 477 13.68 -23.92 22.30
CA SER A 477 12.29 -23.48 22.25
C SER A 477 12.03 -22.33 23.22
N PRO A 478 11.31 -21.26 22.81
CA PRO A 478 10.88 -20.19 23.71
C PRO A 478 9.70 -20.60 24.60
N THR A 479 9.02 -21.71 24.30
CA THR A 479 7.92 -22.27 25.12
C THR A 479 8.40 -23.18 26.26
N ASP A 480 9.69 -23.52 26.31
CA ASP A 480 10.25 -24.33 27.39
C ASP A 480 10.40 -23.48 28.67
N PRO A 481 9.86 -23.89 29.83
CA PRO A 481 9.92 -23.11 31.06
C PRO A 481 11.33 -22.97 31.65
N THR A 482 12.33 -23.71 31.15
CA THR A 482 13.74 -23.59 31.53
C THR A 482 14.54 -22.62 30.63
N ARG A 483 13.87 -21.97 29.67
CA ARG A 483 14.45 -20.94 28.80
C ARG A 483 14.70 -19.64 29.57
N ASP A 484 15.97 -19.21 29.63
CA ASP A 484 16.36 -17.86 30.03
C ASP A 484 16.71 -17.04 28.79
N GLU A 485 15.90 -16.03 28.46
CA GLU A 485 16.14 -15.12 27.33
C GLU A 485 17.35 -14.18 27.52
N GLN A 486 17.96 -14.13 28.72
CA GLN A 486 19.25 -13.48 28.94
C GLN A 486 20.45 -14.40 28.63
N THR A 487 20.22 -15.68 28.29
CA THR A 487 21.31 -16.58 27.84
C THR A 487 22.00 -16.01 26.60
N PRO A 488 23.35 -15.87 26.59
CA PRO A 488 24.06 -15.37 25.42
C PRO A 488 23.81 -16.22 24.16
N ALA A 489 23.39 -15.56 23.08
CA ALA A 489 23.38 -16.15 21.74
C ALA A 489 24.81 -16.13 21.16
N ILE A 490 25.19 -17.23 20.53
CA ILE A 490 26.51 -17.45 19.94
C ILE A 490 26.32 -17.75 18.45
N LEU A 491 26.88 -16.91 17.58
CA LEU A 491 27.02 -17.21 16.16
C LEU A 491 28.24 -18.10 15.97
N MET A 492 28.00 -19.29 15.43
CA MET A 492 28.94 -20.37 15.20
C MET A 492 29.34 -20.36 13.72
N LEU A 493 30.60 -20.06 13.43
CA LEU A 493 31.15 -20.00 12.09
C LEU A 493 32.22 -21.09 11.88
N LYS A 494 32.19 -21.74 10.72
CA LYS A 494 33.16 -22.74 10.25
C LYS A 494 33.69 -22.28 8.90
N LEU A 495 34.98 -21.98 8.83
CA LEU A 495 35.66 -21.62 7.59
C LEU A 495 36.52 -22.80 7.15
N THR A 496 36.08 -23.49 6.11
CA THR A 496 36.86 -24.53 5.43
C THR A 496 37.59 -23.92 4.24
N ILE A 497 38.89 -24.22 4.14
CA ILE A 497 39.80 -23.70 3.13
C ILE A 497 40.40 -24.90 2.41
N SER A 498 40.24 -24.98 1.09
CA SER A 498 40.70 -26.10 0.28
C SER A 498 41.70 -25.64 -0.77
N ASN A 499 42.79 -26.38 -0.89
CA ASN A 499 43.83 -26.20 -1.90
C ASN A 499 43.64 -27.26 -3.01
N PRO A 500 43.07 -26.89 -4.17
CA PRO A 500 42.87 -27.80 -5.30
C PRO A 500 44.11 -27.95 -6.19
N SER A 501 45.27 -27.42 -5.79
CA SER A 501 46.50 -27.44 -6.58
C SER A 501 47.44 -28.60 -6.19
N LEU A 502 48.42 -28.86 -7.06
CA LEU A 502 49.47 -29.87 -6.85
C LEU A 502 50.64 -29.37 -5.98
N GLN A 503 50.58 -28.14 -5.46
CA GLN A 503 51.62 -27.56 -4.60
C GLN A 503 51.02 -27.17 -3.23
N ALA A 504 51.86 -27.02 -2.21
CA ALA A 504 51.40 -26.50 -0.92
C ALA A 504 51.20 -24.97 -1.04
N GLU A 505 50.04 -24.49 -0.61
CA GLU A 505 49.65 -23.07 -0.70
C GLU A 505 49.34 -22.48 0.67
N LYS A 506 49.51 -21.17 0.77
CA LYS A 506 49.34 -20.42 2.01
C LYS A 506 48.04 -19.62 1.99
N ALA A 507 47.14 -19.93 2.90
CA ALA A 507 45.96 -19.11 3.18
C ALA A 507 46.33 -17.96 4.14
N ASP A 508 46.28 -16.73 3.65
CA ASP A 508 46.26 -15.51 4.46
C ASP A 508 44.80 -15.12 4.75
N ILE A 509 44.44 -15.01 6.03
CA ILE A 509 43.07 -14.67 6.49
C ILE A 509 43.16 -13.49 7.47
N ARG A 510 42.34 -12.46 7.23
CA ARG A 510 42.26 -11.24 8.03
C ARG A 510 40.81 -10.97 8.41
N LEU A 511 40.46 -11.20 9.68
CA LEU A 511 39.16 -10.87 10.26
C LEU A 511 39.25 -9.49 10.90
N SER A 512 38.67 -8.47 10.28
CA SER A 512 38.78 -7.08 10.75
C SER A 512 37.48 -6.57 11.34
N GLY A 513 37.54 -6.03 12.55
CA GLY A 513 36.42 -5.29 13.15
C GLY A 513 36.42 -3.80 12.76
N ASN A 514 35.28 -3.13 12.96
CA ASN A 514 35.13 -1.68 12.74
C ASN A 514 35.46 -0.84 14.01
N ASP A 515 35.26 0.48 13.93
CA ASP A 515 35.52 1.43 15.02
C ASP A 515 34.67 1.23 16.30
N ALA A 516 33.72 0.29 16.29
CA ALA A 516 33.01 -0.16 17.49
C ALA A 516 33.95 -0.81 18.53
N LEU A 517 35.11 -1.31 18.09
CA LEU A 517 36.17 -1.85 18.94
C LEU A 517 37.20 -0.79 19.30
N ASN A 518 37.80 -0.94 20.47
CA ASN A 518 38.83 -0.04 21.00
C ASN A 518 40.22 -0.59 20.68
N LYS A 519 40.52 -1.78 21.21
CA LYS A 519 41.81 -2.47 21.06
C LYS A 519 41.66 -3.94 21.36
N LEU A 520 41.93 -4.77 20.35
CA LEU A 520 41.93 -6.21 20.49
C LEU A 520 43.22 -6.75 21.14
N THR A 521 43.06 -7.86 21.85
CA THR A 521 44.12 -8.67 22.45
C THR A 521 43.69 -10.14 22.38
N ALA A 522 44.64 -11.07 22.26
CA ALA A 522 44.35 -12.51 22.19
C ALA A 522 45.04 -13.28 23.32
N ASN A 523 44.34 -14.21 23.96
CA ASN A 523 44.87 -15.11 24.99
C ASN A 523 44.06 -16.41 25.03
N ASN A 524 44.71 -17.58 25.06
CA ASN A 524 44.05 -18.89 25.15
C ASN A 524 42.87 -19.07 24.16
N ASN A 525 43.09 -18.75 22.88
CA ASN A 525 42.10 -18.79 21.80
C ASN A 525 40.90 -17.82 21.92
N LEU A 526 40.82 -17.02 22.99
CA LEU A 526 39.85 -15.95 23.17
C LEU A 526 40.43 -14.62 22.68
N VAL A 527 39.61 -13.85 21.96
CA VAL A 527 39.93 -12.48 21.57
C VAL A 527 39.08 -11.51 22.39
N PHE A 528 39.75 -10.56 23.04
CA PHE A 528 39.16 -9.57 23.92
C PHE A 528 39.36 -8.14 23.41
N ASP A 529 38.35 -7.29 23.58
CA ASP A 529 38.42 -5.83 23.38
C ASP A 529 38.58 -5.12 24.73
N GLN A 530 39.46 -4.13 24.79
CA GLN A 530 39.75 -3.34 26.00
C GLN A 530 38.80 -2.13 26.09
N VAL A 531 37.78 -2.22 26.96
CA VAL A 531 36.80 -1.15 27.20
C VAL A 531 37.06 -0.56 28.59
N GLY A 532 37.80 0.55 28.63
CA GLY A 532 38.39 1.06 29.86
C GLY A 532 39.36 0.05 30.48
N ASP A 533 39.35 -0.08 31.81
CA ASP A 533 40.22 -1.01 32.55
C ASP A 533 39.79 -2.49 32.47
N LYS A 534 38.85 -2.85 31.58
CA LYS A 534 38.24 -4.18 31.49
C LYS A 534 38.35 -4.78 30.08
N ALA A 535 38.59 -6.08 30.03
CA ALA A 535 38.70 -6.86 28.80
C ALA A 535 37.44 -7.73 28.60
N PHE A 536 36.77 -7.55 27.47
CA PHE A 536 35.51 -8.24 27.15
C PHE A 536 35.66 -9.12 25.91
N ILE A 537 35.09 -10.33 25.94
CA ILE A 537 35.18 -11.28 24.83
C ILE A 537 34.48 -10.71 23.59
N ARG A 538 35.07 -10.95 22.43
CA ARG A 538 34.53 -10.60 21.10
C ARG A 538 34.42 -11.78 20.15
N CYS A 539 35.35 -12.74 20.24
CA CYS A 539 35.19 -14.06 19.66
C CYS A 539 36.09 -15.09 20.36
N TYR A 540 35.79 -16.36 20.11
CA TYR A 540 36.69 -17.50 20.36
C TYR A 540 37.08 -18.10 19.01
N ILE A 541 38.37 -18.34 18.77
CA ILE A 541 38.89 -18.91 17.52
C ILE A 541 39.53 -20.26 17.83
N LYS A 542 38.92 -21.35 17.36
CA LYS A 542 39.50 -22.70 17.44
C LYS A 542 40.39 -22.94 16.22
N PRO A 543 41.73 -23.05 16.38
CA PRO A 543 42.65 -23.26 15.27
C PRO A 543 42.52 -24.68 14.69
N GLY A 544 43.01 -24.86 13.45
CA GLY A 544 42.98 -26.15 12.74
C GLY A 544 44.19 -27.05 13.07
N SER A 545 45.33 -26.45 13.43
CA SER A 545 46.50 -27.12 14.01
C SER A 545 46.87 -26.53 15.38
N LYS A 546 47.73 -27.21 16.13
CA LYS A 546 48.40 -26.64 17.31
C LYS A 546 49.35 -25.48 16.97
N ASP A 547 49.76 -25.40 15.70
CA ASP A 547 50.76 -24.44 15.21
C ASP A 547 50.15 -23.14 14.68
N ASP A 548 48.84 -23.13 14.36
CA ASP A 548 48.19 -21.93 13.83
C ASP A 548 48.06 -20.87 14.96
N ARG A 549 48.63 -19.68 14.76
CA ARG A 549 48.63 -18.60 15.76
C ARG A 549 47.63 -17.50 15.41
N ILE A 550 47.04 -16.91 16.45
CA ILE A 550 46.20 -15.72 16.36
C ILE A 550 47.11 -14.50 16.55
N GLU A 551 47.25 -13.66 15.53
CA GLU A 551 47.96 -12.39 15.62
C GLU A 551 46.96 -11.23 15.64
N ILE A 552 47.19 -10.21 16.48
CA ILE A 552 46.44 -8.96 16.41
C ILE A 552 47.31 -7.92 15.70
N GLN A 553 46.80 -7.38 14.61
CA GLN A 553 47.43 -6.38 13.75
C GLN A 553 46.63 -5.08 13.73
N GLN A 554 47.28 -4.00 13.28
CA GLN A 554 46.65 -2.70 13.11
C GLN A 554 45.76 -2.68 11.86
N ASP A 555 44.61 -2.02 11.96
CA ASP A 555 43.74 -1.68 10.84
C ASP A 555 44.37 -0.55 9.98
N SER A 556 43.70 -0.16 8.89
CA SER A 556 44.15 0.93 8.01
C SER A 556 44.15 2.33 8.67
N LYS A 557 43.70 2.45 9.93
CA LYS A 557 43.75 3.67 10.76
C LYS A 557 44.81 3.57 11.87
N GLY A 558 45.54 2.46 11.97
CA GLY A 558 46.55 2.23 13.01
C GLY A 558 46.01 1.65 14.33
N ALA A 559 44.73 1.30 14.43
CA ALA A 559 44.15 0.72 15.64
C ALA A 559 44.21 -0.82 15.60
N TYR A 560 44.57 -1.46 16.71
CA TYR A 560 44.70 -2.93 16.79
C TYR A 560 43.31 -3.60 16.78
N ARG A 561 42.76 -3.83 15.58
CA ARG A 561 41.39 -4.34 15.35
C ARG A 561 41.29 -5.46 14.31
N THR A 562 42.40 -5.84 13.70
CA THR A 562 42.44 -6.91 12.70
C THR A 562 43.08 -8.15 13.31
N ILE A 563 42.38 -9.27 13.24
CA ILE A 563 42.89 -10.60 13.60
C ILE A 563 43.48 -11.22 12.33
N ASN A 564 44.78 -11.50 12.33
CA ASN A 564 45.49 -12.14 11.23
C ASN A 564 45.80 -13.61 11.60
N GLN A 565 45.57 -14.51 10.65
CA GLN A 565 45.92 -15.92 10.78
C GLN A 565 46.47 -16.42 9.43
N GLN A 566 47.62 -17.08 9.49
CA GLN A 566 48.32 -17.60 8.31
C GLN A 566 48.41 -19.12 8.40
N ILE A 567 47.87 -19.82 7.41
CA ILE A 567 47.73 -21.28 7.44
C ILE A 567 48.35 -21.89 6.19
N GLN A 568 49.30 -22.80 6.38
CA GLN A 568 49.81 -23.66 5.30
C GLN A 568 48.83 -24.82 5.04
N ILE A 569 48.50 -25.04 3.77
CA ILE A 569 47.56 -26.06 3.28
C ILE A 569 48.28 -26.89 2.20
N ALA A 570 48.48 -28.18 2.46
CA ALA A 570 49.16 -29.07 1.52
C ALA A 570 48.39 -29.23 0.20
N ALA A 571 49.08 -29.66 -0.85
CA ALA A 571 48.48 -29.99 -2.15
C ALA A 571 47.28 -30.93 -1.99
N ASN A 572 46.20 -30.70 -2.76
CA ASN A 572 44.96 -31.48 -2.74
C ASN A 572 44.35 -31.73 -1.33
N SER A 573 44.48 -30.77 -0.42
CA SER A 573 44.02 -30.91 0.98
C SER A 573 43.20 -29.70 1.46
N SER A 574 42.52 -29.87 2.60
CA SER A 574 41.70 -28.84 3.23
C SER A 574 42.03 -28.69 4.71
N LYS A 575 41.86 -27.47 5.23
CA LYS A 575 41.89 -27.16 6.66
C LYS A 575 40.63 -26.39 7.06
N THR A 576 40.29 -26.45 8.36
CA THR A 576 39.10 -25.80 8.91
C THR A 576 39.46 -24.98 10.15
N ILE A 577 38.94 -23.76 10.23
CA ILE A 577 38.96 -22.89 11.42
C ILE A 577 37.51 -22.77 11.92
N TYR A 578 37.31 -22.69 13.23
CA TYR A 578 36.00 -22.33 13.78
C TYR A 578 36.11 -21.00 14.55
N VAL A 579 35.12 -20.11 14.38
CA VAL A 579 35.04 -18.83 15.09
C VAL A 579 33.66 -18.69 15.71
N TYR A 580 33.61 -18.43 17.01
CA TYR A 580 32.36 -18.28 17.77
C TYR A 580 32.25 -16.83 18.25
N PHE A 581 31.16 -16.12 17.89
CA PHE A 581 30.90 -14.74 18.26
C PHE A 581 29.72 -14.63 19.23
N PRO A 582 29.88 -14.14 20.46
CA PRO A 582 28.74 -13.80 21.31
C PRO A 582 28.05 -12.52 20.81
N PHE A 583 26.71 -12.47 20.88
CA PHE A 583 25.95 -11.27 20.53
C PHE A 583 26.14 -10.14 21.54
N VAL A 584 26.19 -10.51 22.82
CA VAL A 584 26.38 -9.58 23.94
C VAL A 584 27.87 -9.28 24.16
N GLY A 585 28.17 -8.01 24.44
CA GLY A 585 29.54 -7.50 24.61
C GLY A 585 30.03 -7.47 26.05
N ASP A 586 29.24 -7.98 27.01
CA ASP A 586 29.46 -7.94 28.45
C ASP A 586 30.23 -9.15 29.02
N LEU A 587 30.46 -10.18 28.20
CA LEU A 587 31.13 -11.42 28.62
C LEU A 587 32.63 -11.19 28.91
N THR A 588 33.13 -11.82 29.97
CA THR A 588 34.51 -11.70 30.43
C THR A 588 35.21 -13.06 30.40
N ALA A 589 36.51 -13.11 30.73
CA ALA A 589 37.30 -14.34 30.75
C ALA A 589 36.69 -15.50 31.57
N ALA A 590 35.85 -15.19 32.57
CA ALA A 590 35.11 -16.19 33.35
C ALA A 590 34.11 -17.02 32.51
N THR A 591 33.54 -16.47 31.44
CA THR A 591 32.64 -17.16 30.50
C THR A 591 33.41 -17.90 29.40
N GLY A 592 34.71 -17.64 29.26
CA GLY A 592 35.59 -18.25 28.25
C GLY A 592 35.52 -19.79 28.19
N PRO A 593 35.55 -20.51 29.33
CA PRO A 593 35.42 -21.97 29.35
C PRO A 593 34.08 -22.50 28.82
N GLU A 594 32.96 -21.80 29.06
CA GLU A 594 31.65 -22.20 28.51
C GLU A 594 31.67 -22.12 26.98
N ILE A 595 32.17 -21.02 26.42
CA ILE A 595 32.26 -20.80 24.96
C ILE A 595 33.22 -21.81 24.32
N ALA A 596 34.37 -22.08 24.95
CA ALA A 596 35.38 -23.02 24.46
C ALA A 596 34.90 -24.49 24.50
N ALA A 597 33.93 -24.82 25.37
CA ALA A 597 33.33 -26.15 25.45
C ALA A 597 32.31 -26.45 24.33
N LEU A 598 31.83 -25.43 23.60
CA LEU A 598 30.87 -25.61 22.51
C LEU A 598 31.49 -26.43 21.36
N SER A 599 30.86 -27.56 21.03
CA SER A 599 31.24 -28.39 19.89
C SER A 599 30.42 -28.00 18.67
N TYR A 600 31.06 -27.40 17.66
CA TYR A 600 30.41 -26.94 16.44
C TYR A 600 29.48 -28.00 15.82
N GLU A 601 29.96 -29.22 15.62
CA GLU A 601 29.17 -30.25 14.92
C GLU A 601 27.95 -30.70 15.76
N LYS A 602 28.03 -30.69 17.10
CA LYS A 602 26.87 -30.97 17.98
C LYS A 602 25.85 -29.84 17.98
N GLU A 603 26.31 -28.59 18.05
CA GLU A 603 25.43 -27.42 18.01
C GLU A 603 24.78 -27.26 16.64
N ARG A 604 25.50 -27.63 15.57
CA ARG A 604 24.97 -27.70 14.20
C ARG A 604 23.87 -28.76 14.10
N GLU A 605 24.13 -29.98 14.58
CA GLU A 605 23.14 -31.07 14.61
C GLU A 605 21.88 -30.66 15.41
N ARG A 606 22.07 -30.09 16.61
CA ARG A 606 21.02 -29.57 17.50
C ARG A 606 20.14 -28.51 16.81
N ILE A 607 20.75 -27.51 16.18
CA ILE A 607 20.04 -26.43 15.47
C ILE A 607 19.33 -26.96 14.22
N VAL A 608 20.00 -27.83 13.44
CA VAL A 608 19.44 -28.43 12.23
C VAL A 608 18.27 -29.37 12.54
N ALA A 609 18.32 -30.13 13.63
CA ALA A 609 17.20 -30.94 14.10
C ALA A 609 16.02 -30.06 14.50
N TYR A 610 16.24 -29.10 15.41
CA TYR A 610 15.20 -28.21 15.92
C TYR A 610 14.42 -27.50 14.80
N TRP A 611 15.10 -26.88 13.84
CA TRP A 611 14.43 -26.19 12.72
C TRP A 611 13.80 -27.15 11.71
N ARG A 612 14.39 -28.33 11.46
CA ARG A 612 13.78 -29.35 10.59
C ARG A 612 12.47 -29.86 11.18
N ASP A 613 12.48 -30.20 12.46
CA ASP A 613 11.37 -30.86 13.13
C ASP A 613 10.19 -29.87 13.30
N LEU A 614 10.49 -28.59 13.55
CA LEU A 614 9.50 -27.51 13.57
C LEU A 614 8.87 -27.29 12.18
N VAL A 615 9.67 -27.21 11.11
CA VAL A 615 9.16 -27.07 9.73
C VAL A 615 8.36 -28.30 9.28
N ALA A 616 8.80 -29.50 9.61
CA ALA A 616 8.14 -30.75 9.21
C ALA A 616 6.71 -30.90 9.76
N GLN A 617 6.37 -30.19 10.85
CA GLN A 617 5.03 -30.16 11.43
C GLN A 617 4.07 -29.19 10.72
N GLN A 618 4.59 -28.28 9.88
CA GLN A 618 3.86 -27.12 9.36
C GLN A 618 3.78 -27.03 7.83
N VAL A 619 4.46 -27.90 7.09
CA VAL A 619 4.38 -27.95 5.61
C VAL A 619 3.08 -28.64 5.18
N VAL A 620 2.10 -27.86 4.73
CA VAL A 620 0.77 -28.36 4.34
C VAL A 620 0.59 -28.67 2.84
N PHE A 621 1.62 -28.49 1.98
CA PHE A 621 1.51 -28.82 0.56
C PHE A 621 2.82 -29.30 -0.09
N ASN A 622 2.68 -29.93 -1.25
CA ASN A 622 3.76 -30.19 -2.20
C ASN A 622 3.22 -29.98 -3.63
N VAL A 623 3.79 -29.04 -4.38
CA VAL A 623 3.37 -28.70 -5.76
C VAL A 623 4.52 -28.87 -6.75
N PRO A 624 4.26 -28.99 -8.07
CA PRO A 624 5.32 -29.10 -9.08
C PRO A 624 6.26 -27.90 -9.16
N GLU A 625 5.82 -26.71 -8.72
CA GLU A 625 6.70 -25.55 -8.62
C GLU A 625 7.61 -25.63 -7.39
N ARG A 626 8.81 -26.20 -7.58
CA ARG A 626 9.82 -26.42 -6.54
C ARG A 626 10.04 -25.18 -5.67
N LYS A 627 10.11 -23.99 -6.26
CA LYS A 627 10.45 -22.76 -5.53
C LYS A 627 9.35 -22.31 -4.55
N PHE A 628 8.08 -22.67 -4.78
CA PHE A 628 7.01 -22.47 -3.80
C PHE A 628 7.15 -23.42 -2.59
N ASN A 629 7.50 -24.68 -2.81
CA ASN A 629 7.74 -25.65 -1.72
C ASN A 629 8.93 -25.28 -0.82
N GLU A 630 9.92 -24.58 -1.38
CA GLU A 630 11.08 -24.07 -0.66
C GLU A 630 10.72 -22.84 0.17
N MET A 631 10.07 -21.85 -0.43
CA MET A 631 9.64 -20.64 0.28
C MET A 631 8.68 -20.96 1.43
N ALA A 632 7.75 -21.91 1.23
CA ALA A 632 6.84 -22.37 2.27
C ALA A 632 7.54 -23.04 3.47
N LYS A 633 8.76 -23.54 3.28
CA LYS A 633 9.61 -24.06 4.36
C LYS A 633 10.48 -22.98 5.00
N ALA A 634 10.96 -22.00 4.22
CA ALA A 634 11.83 -20.94 4.68
C ALA A 634 11.11 -19.88 5.53
N VAL A 635 9.87 -19.51 5.15
CA VAL A 635 9.08 -18.51 5.89
C VAL A 635 8.85 -18.88 7.36
N ILE A 636 8.81 -20.18 7.68
CA ILE A 636 8.57 -20.68 9.04
C ILE A 636 9.74 -20.28 9.99
N PRO A 637 11.01 -20.66 9.74
CA PRO A 637 12.15 -20.08 10.45
C PRO A 637 12.21 -18.55 10.38
N HIS A 638 11.82 -17.91 9.27
CA HIS A 638 11.87 -16.45 9.17
C HIS A 638 10.92 -15.76 10.15
N ILE A 639 9.68 -16.24 10.32
CA ILE A 639 8.73 -15.79 11.37
C ILE A 639 9.37 -15.94 12.76
N ARG A 640 9.84 -17.15 13.07
CA ARG A 640 10.38 -17.54 14.37
C ARG A 640 11.64 -16.78 14.77
N ILE A 641 12.57 -16.58 13.83
CA ILE A 641 13.78 -15.77 14.00
C ILE A 641 13.43 -14.30 14.19
N SER A 642 12.35 -13.81 13.59
CA SER A 642 11.99 -12.38 13.59
C SER A 642 11.21 -11.95 14.82
N ALA A 643 10.41 -12.85 15.39
CA ALA A 643 9.77 -12.65 16.68
C ALA A 643 10.80 -12.37 17.80
N THR A 644 10.33 -11.82 18.92
CA THR A 644 11.13 -11.66 20.14
C THR A 644 10.23 -11.84 21.36
N LYS A 645 10.53 -12.84 22.20
CA LYS A 645 9.93 -12.97 23.53
C LYS A 645 10.58 -11.93 24.44
N ASP A 646 9.80 -10.97 24.92
CA ASP A 646 10.31 -9.85 25.70
C ASP A 646 10.87 -10.34 27.06
N PRO A 647 12.15 -10.10 27.41
CA PRO A 647 12.74 -10.62 28.64
C PRO A 647 12.22 -10.00 29.95
N LYS A 648 11.38 -8.95 29.87
CA LYS A 648 10.80 -8.26 31.04
C LYS A 648 9.38 -8.76 31.36
N VAL A 649 8.56 -9.05 30.35
CA VAL A 649 7.15 -9.46 30.55
C VAL A 649 6.77 -10.80 29.92
N GLY A 650 7.64 -11.42 29.12
CA GLY A 650 7.41 -12.74 28.51
C GLY A 650 6.47 -12.76 27.29
N LEU A 651 5.91 -11.61 26.90
CA LEU A 651 5.06 -11.45 25.72
C LEU A 651 5.85 -11.56 24.41
N TYR A 652 5.21 -12.05 23.34
CA TYR A 652 5.85 -12.15 22.02
C TYR A 652 5.63 -10.89 21.18
N MET A 653 6.73 -10.24 20.85
CA MET A 653 6.81 -9.06 20.00
C MET A 653 7.12 -9.51 18.57
N VAL A 654 6.19 -9.27 17.64
CA VAL A 654 6.24 -9.86 16.28
C VAL A 654 6.35 -8.73 15.25
N PRO A 655 7.58 -8.32 14.90
CA PRO A 655 7.83 -7.16 14.05
C PRO A 655 7.51 -7.42 12.57
N ALA A 656 7.52 -6.34 11.78
CA ALA A 656 7.47 -6.44 10.32
C ALA A 656 8.76 -6.97 9.68
N ALA A 657 9.91 -6.82 10.35
CA ALA A 657 11.17 -7.38 9.87
C ALA A 657 12.07 -7.88 10.99
N ALA A 658 12.96 -8.83 10.65
CA ALA A 658 13.83 -9.49 11.61
C ALA A 658 14.78 -8.50 12.29
N MET A 659 15.57 -7.79 11.47
CA MET A 659 16.46 -6.71 11.90
C MET A 659 15.65 -5.43 12.10
N SER A 660 15.45 -4.59 11.10
CA SER A 660 14.72 -3.29 11.23
C SER A 660 13.21 -3.43 11.53
N TYR A 661 12.51 -2.29 11.60
CA TYR A 661 11.07 -2.11 11.90
C TYR A 661 10.57 -2.66 13.25
N GLY A 662 9.66 -1.92 13.89
CA GLY A 662 8.93 -2.40 15.07
C GLY A 662 7.77 -3.32 14.71
N VAL A 663 6.79 -3.39 15.60
CA VAL A 663 5.53 -4.08 15.40
C VAL A 663 4.52 -3.14 14.76
N TYR A 664 3.97 -3.60 13.63
CA TYR A 664 2.79 -3.04 12.99
C TYR A 664 1.68 -4.08 13.11
N ALA A 665 0.59 -3.79 13.83
CA ALA A 665 -0.33 -4.84 14.28
C ALA A 665 -1.04 -5.59 13.12
N ASN A 666 -1.31 -4.92 11.99
CA ASN A 666 -1.86 -5.56 10.79
C ASN A 666 -0.87 -6.57 10.17
N GLU A 667 0.43 -6.28 10.25
CA GLU A 667 1.47 -7.12 9.68
C GLU A 667 1.84 -8.30 10.60
N THR A 668 1.65 -8.17 11.91
CA THR A 668 1.62 -9.31 12.82
C THR A 668 0.45 -10.24 12.49
N VAL A 669 -0.76 -9.70 12.26
CA VAL A 669 -1.94 -10.51 11.91
C VAL A 669 -1.74 -11.27 10.60
N PHE A 670 -1.08 -10.69 9.60
CA PHE A 670 -0.77 -11.40 8.36
C PHE A 670 0.17 -12.62 8.58
N GLN A 671 1.04 -12.57 9.59
CA GLN A 671 1.87 -13.72 10.00
C GLN A 671 1.02 -14.76 10.76
N THR A 672 0.18 -14.35 11.72
CA THR A 672 -0.64 -15.29 12.50
C THR A 672 -1.72 -15.99 11.65
N VAL A 673 -2.29 -15.31 10.65
CA VAL A 673 -3.23 -15.90 9.69
C VAL A 673 -2.57 -17.00 8.85
N LEU A 674 -1.28 -16.90 8.53
CA LEU A 674 -0.55 -18.03 7.94
C LEU A 674 -0.37 -19.16 8.95
N LEU A 675 0.10 -18.86 10.17
CA LEU A 675 0.30 -19.86 11.22
C LEU A 675 -0.99 -20.66 11.52
N ASP A 676 -2.16 -20.01 11.54
CA ASP A 676 -3.47 -20.68 11.67
C ASP A 676 -3.70 -21.71 10.55
N ARG A 677 -3.43 -21.35 9.28
CA ARG A 677 -3.61 -22.26 8.14
C ARG A 677 -2.63 -23.43 8.18
N LEU A 678 -1.39 -23.19 8.60
CA LEU A 678 -0.37 -24.22 8.83
C LEU A 678 -0.65 -25.08 10.09
N GLY A 679 -1.55 -24.64 10.97
CA GLY A 679 -1.98 -25.36 12.18
C GLY A 679 -1.18 -25.05 13.44
N ASP A 680 -0.31 -24.04 13.42
CA ASP A 680 0.49 -23.56 14.56
C ASP A 680 -0.34 -22.61 15.46
N PHE A 681 -1.53 -23.10 15.87
CA PHE A 681 -2.52 -22.32 16.61
C PHE A 681 -1.98 -21.78 17.93
N THR A 682 -1.13 -22.54 18.63
CA THR A 682 -0.52 -22.10 19.90
C THR A 682 0.34 -20.86 19.70
N THR A 683 1.14 -20.82 18.63
CA THR A 683 2.01 -19.67 18.34
C THR A 683 1.22 -18.48 17.81
N ALA A 684 0.20 -18.72 16.98
CA ALA A 684 -0.74 -17.68 16.55
C ALA A 684 -1.45 -17.02 17.76
N ALA A 685 -1.94 -17.83 18.72
CA ALA A 685 -2.54 -17.35 19.95
C ALA A 685 -1.53 -16.57 20.83
N ASP A 686 -0.34 -17.12 21.08
CA ASP A 686 0.73 -16.46 21.85
C ASP A 686 1.15 -15.11 21.27
N TYR A 687 1.15 -14.98 19.95
CA TYR A 687 1.48 -13.74 19.24
C TYR A 687 0.31 -12.72 19.30
N LEU A 688 -0.94 -13.18 19.21
CA LEU A 688 -2.13 -12.34 19.32
C LEU A 688 -2.39 -11.86 20.77
N ASN A 689 -2.03 -12.66 21.78
CA ASN A 689 -2.19 -12.35 23.20
C ASN A 689 -1.50 -11.02 23.59
N THR A 690 -0.37 -10.69 22.96
CA THR A 690 0.34 -9.42 23.17
C THR A 690 -0.54 -8.18 22.93
N PHE A 691 -1.48 -8.23 21.97
CA PHE A 691 -2.41 -7.11 21.73
C PHE A 691 -3.59 -7.06 22.71
N LEU A 692 -3.92 -8.18 23.38
CA LEU A 692 -4.91 -8.22 24.45
C LEU A 692 -4.34 -7.54 25.70
N GLU A 693 -3.14 -7.95 26.12
CA GLU A 693 -2.44 -7.45 27.30
C GLU A 693 -1.99 -5.98 27.15
N LEU A 694 -1.63 -5.54 25.94
CA LEU A 694 -1.15 -4.18 25.66
C LEU A 694 -2.21 -3.28 24.97
N GLN A 695 -3.50 -3.67 25.00
CA GLN A 695 -4.62 -2.87 24.47
C GLN A 695 -4.60 -1.44 25.05
N GLY A 696 -4.75 -0.42 24.19
CA GLY A 696 -4.75 0.98 24.60
C GLY A 696 -3.39 1.56 25.01
N SER A 697 -2.30 0.80 24.95
CA SER A 697 -0.96 1.26 25.39
C SER A 697 -0.36 2.37 24.51
N ARG A 698 -0.89 2.55 23.28
CA ARG A 698 -0.69 3.71 22.40
C ARG A 698 -2.02 4.13 21.77
N LYS A 699 -2.17 5.44 21.53
CA LYS A 699 -3.33 6.06 20.87
C LYS A 699 -3.11 6.19 19.36
N LEU A 700 -4.13 5.89 18.56
CA LEU A 700 -4.14 6.10 17.12
C LEU A 700 -4.06 7.60 16.76
N PRO A 701 -3.25 7.99 15.76
CA PRO A 701 -3.14 9.37 15.29
C PRO A 701 -4.29 9.75 14.35
N GLY A 702 -4.93 10.87 14.66
CA GLY A 702 -6.08 11.39 13.94
C GLY A 702 -6.95 12.27 14.82
N THR A 703 -8.15 12.56 14.35
CA THR A 703 -9.18 13.36 15.03
C THR A 703 -10.14 12.49 15.86
N PHE A 704 -9.65 11.38 16.43
CA PHE A 704 -10.44 10.50 17.29
C PHE A 704 -10.69 11.11 18.67
N SER A 705 -11.83 10.78 19.30
CA SER A 705 -12.18 11.21 20.65
C SER A 705 -11.54 10.34 21.74
N GLY A 706 -11.78 10.73 23.00
CA GLY A 706 -11.53 9.90 24.18
C GLY A 706 -10.07 9.76 24.58
N ASP A 707 -9.81 8.88 25.55
CA ASP A 707 -8.44 8.51 25.91
C ASP A 707 -7.87 7.34 25.10
N GLN A 708 -8.73 6.64 24.33
CA GLN A 708 -8.41 5.53 23.42
C GLN A 708 -7.80 4.30 24.11
N LYS A 709 -8.28 3.93 25.30
CA LYS A 709 -7.85 2.69 25.98
C LYS A 709 -8.33 1.40 25.31
N GLU A 710 -9.30 1.50 24.40
CA GLU A 710 -9.94 0.38 23.71
C GLU A 710 -9.19 -0.06 22.44
N VAL A 711 -8.21 0.72 21.96
CA VAL A 711 -7.62 0.48 20.62
C VAL A 711 -6.57 -0.63 20.62
N PHE A 712 -6.62 -1.46 19.58
CA PHE A 712 -5.57 -2.41 19.23
C PHE A 712 -4.58 -1.73 18.29
N TYR A 713 -3.43 -1.35 18.82
CA TYR A 713 -2.38 -0.64 18.10
C TYR A 713 -1.05 -0.72 18.83
N GLY A 714 -1.02 -0.29 20.09
CA GLY A 714 0.21 -0.26 20.88
C GLY A 714 0.70 -1.63 21.31
N VAL A 715 2.02 -1.82 21.23
CA VAL A 715 2.76 -2.86 21.97
C VAL A 715 3.78 -2.20 22.90
N LYS A 716 3.24 -1.35 23.77
CA LYS A 716 4.03 -0.56 24.71
C LYS A 716 3.88 -1.10 26.13
N ILE A 717 4.96 -1.67 26.65
CA ILE A 717 5.07 -2.10 28.05
C ILE A 717 5.28 -0.88 28.96
N ASP A 718 6.16 0.05 28.58
CA ASP A 718 6.44 1.28 29.33
C ASP A 718 7.08 2.38 28.44
N SER A 719 7.63 3.45 29.04
CA SER A 719 8.26 4.57 28.31
C SER A 719 9.55 4.23 27.58
N LEU A 720 10.20 3.12 27.92
CA LEU A 720 11.46 2.61 27.34
C LEU A 720 11.19 1.39 26.44
N TYR A 721 10.39 0.45 26.96
CA TYR A 721 9.93 -0.76 26.28
C TYR A 721 8.66 -0.47 25.47
N ASP A 722 8.87 0.20 24.34
CA ASP A 722 7.86 0.46 23.30
C ASP A 722 8.37 -0.02 21.94
N LEU A 723 7.66 -0.97 21.34
CA LEU A 723 7.97 -1.55 20.03
C LEU A 723 6.96 -1.16 18.95
N THR A 724 5.98 -0.32 19.28
CA THR A 724 4.94 0.17 18.36
C THR A 724 5.59 1.00 17.24
N PHE A 725 5.24 0.74 15.98
CA PHE A 725 5.81 1.44 14.83
C PHE A 725 4.78 2.24 14.02
N ASN A 726 5.21 3.36 13.44
CA ASN A 726 4.40 4.40 12.80
C ASN A 726 3.08 4.69 13.53
N GLY A 727 1.92 4.37 12.95
CA GLY A 727 0.61 4.68 13.55
C GLY A 727 -0.59 4.47 12.62
N TYR A 728 -0.71 3.31 11.99
CA TYR A 728 -1.68 3.11 10.91
C TYR A 728 -3.08 2.81 11.46
N ASN A 729 -4.10 3.58 11.07
CA ASN A 729 -5.42 3.41 11.68
C ASN A 729 -6.11 2.08 11.31
N MET A 730 -5.66 1.43 10.22
CA MET A 730 -6.10 0.07 9.87
C MET A 730 -5.67 -1.01 10.88
N HIS A 731 -4.66 -0.75 11.74
CA HIS A 731 -4.19 -1.69 12.77
C HIS A 731 -5.34 -2.22 13.63
N HIS A 732 -6.27 -1.34 14.04
CA HIS A 732 -7.34 -1.69 14.96
C HIS A 732 -8.34 -2.68 14.37
N GLY A 733 -8.83 -2.40 13.16
CA GLY A 733 -9.72 -3.29 12.42
C GLY A 733 -9.07 -4.61 12.04
N THR A 734 -7.81 -4.56 11.58
CA THR A 734 -7.06 -5.75 11.19
C THR A 734 -6.77 -6.66 12.39
N THR A 735 -6.47 -6.11 13.57
CA THR A 735 -6.30 -6.90 14.81
C THR A 735 -7.61 -7.54 15.25
N LEU A 736 -8.73 -6.82 15.16
CA LEU A 736 -10.06 -7.37 15.47
C LEU A 736 -10.45 -8.51 14.52
N TRP A 737 -10.10 -8.39 13.23
CA TRP A 737 -10.22 -9.46 12.24
C TRP A 737 -9.32 -10.67 12.58
N GLY A 738 -8.04 -10.45 12.88
CA GLY A 738 -7.10 -11.51 13.23
C GLY A 738 -7.50 -12.32 14.46
N LEU A 739 -7.95 -11.64 15.53
CA LEU A 739 -8.47 -12.30 16.73
C LEU A 739 -9.70 -13.18 16.43
N ALA A 740 -10.59 -12.72 15.55
CA ALA A 740 -11.76 -13.49 15.14
C ALA A 740 -11.41 -14.64 14.17
N HIS A 741 -10.47 -14.42 13.26
CA HIS A 741 -9.94 -15.42 12.33
C HIS A 741 -9.33 -16.60 13.07
N HIS A 742 -8.47 -16.32 14.06
CA HIS A 742 -7.82 -17.36 14.85
C HIS A 742 -8.83 -18.34 15.45
N TYR A 743 -9.87 -17.84 16.12
CA TYR A 743 -10.94 -18.72 16.64
C TYR A 743 -11.66 -19.50 15.53
N LEU A 744 -11.94 -18.88 14.38
CA LEU A 744 -12.64 -19.54 13.28
C LEU A 744 -11.84 -20.70 12.68
N TYR A 745 -10.51 -20.72 12.85
CA TYR A 745 -9.62 -21.81 12.44
C TYR A 745 -9.28 -22.78 13.58
N SER A 746 -8.82 -22.29 14.74
CA SER A 746 -8.41 -23.12 15.88
C SER A 746 -9.59 -23.76 16.63
N LYS A 747 -10.79 -23.15 16.52
CA LYS A 747 -12.00 -23.45 17.28
C LYS A 747 -11.84 -23.37 18.81
N ASP A 748 -10.75 -22.78 19.32
CA ASP A 748 -10.51 -22.64 20.76
C ASP A 748 -11.47 -21.61 21.40
N ARG A 749 -12.59 -22.14 21.90
CA ARG A 749 -13.61 -21.37 22.59
C ARG A 749 -13.14 -20.83 23.95
N GLU A 750 -12.18 -21.47 24.62
CA GLU A 750 -11.66 -20.97 25.89
C GLU A 750 -10.73 -19.78 25.68
N TRP A 751 -9.90 -19.80 24.64
CA TRP A 751 -9.12 -18.64 24.21
C TRP A 751 -10.05 -17.50 23.76
N LEU A 752 -11.07 -17.78 22.93
CA LEU A 752 -12.02 -16.74 22.50
C LEU A 752 -12.74 -16.08 23.69
N LEU A 753 -13.14 -16.85 24.70
CA LEU A 753 -13.78 -16.29 25.90
C LEU A 753 -12.85 -15.34 26.69
N LYS A 754 -11.53 -15.53 26.63
CA LYS A 754 -10.52 -14.62 27.21
C LYS A 754 -10.32 -13.38 26.33
N ALA A 755 -10.32 -13.52 25.01
CA ALA A 755 -10.17 -12.41 24.06
C ALA A 755 -11.43 -11.54 23.92
N ALA A 756 -12.63 -12.12 24.05
CA ALA A 756 -13.91 -11.46 23.75
C ALA A 756 -14.16 -10.13 24.50
N PRO A 757 -13.79 -9.94 25.79
CA PRO A 757 -13.91 -8.65 26.46
C PRO A 757 -13.08 -7.54 25.82
N HIS A 758 -11.91 -7.86 25.26
CA HIS A 758 -11.04 -6.91 24.56
C HIS A 758 -11.59 -6.59 23.16
N MET A 759 -12.12 -7.60 22.46
CA MET A 759 -12.80 -7.44 21.16
C MET A 759 -14.08 -6.59 21.29
N VAL A 760 -14.85 -6.75 22.38
CA VAL A 760 -16.02 -5.93 22.72
C VAL A 760 -15.66 -4.45 22.91
N LYS A 761 -14.60 -4.15 23.66
CA LYS A 761 -14.08 -2.77 23.80
C LYS A 761 -13.73 -2.18 22.43
N ALA A 762 -12.98 -2.93 21.62
CA ALA A 762 -12.54 -2.51 20.30
C ALA A 762 -13.70 -2.19 19.35
N ALA A 763 -14.69 -3.08 19.24
CA ALA A 763 -15.86 -2.84 18.40
C ALA A 763 -16.71 -1.65 18.89
N ASN A 764 -16.89 -1.50 20.20
CA ASN A 764 -17.61 -0.36 20.78
C ASN A 764 -16.91 0.98 20.49
N TRP A 765 -15.57 1.02 20.53
CA TRP A 765 -14.81 2.20 20.14
C TRP A 765 -15.03 2.56 18.67
N ILE A 766 -15.01 1.58 17.75
CA ILE A 766 -15.33 1.81 16.32
C ILE A 766 -16.74 2.41 16.18
N ILE A 767 -17.73 1.89 16.90
CA ILE A 767 -19.12 2.39 16.89
C ILE A 767 -19.19 3.83 17.42
N GLU A 768 -18.52 4.16 18.53
CA GLU A 768 -18.43 5.52 19.06
C GLU A 768 -17.80 6.49 18.05
N GLN A 769 -16.62 6.14 17.52
CA GLN A 769 -15.89 7.00 16.59
C GLN A 769 -16.69 7.28 15.32
N ARG A 770 -17.39 6.28 14.76
CA ARG A 770 -18.30 6.46 13.62
C ARG A 770 -19.44 7.43 13.92
N ASN A 771 -19.98 7.46 15.14
CA ASN A 771 -21.08 8.36 15.48
C ASN A 771 -20.67 9.84 15.39
N HIS A 772 -19.39 10.16 15.58
CA HIS A 772 -18.87 11.53 15.39
C HIS A 772 -18.86 12.01 13.93
N THR A 773 -18.97 11.11 12.94
CA THR A 773 -19.00 11.47 11.51
C THR A 773 -20.41 11.43 10.91
N LYS A 774 -21.43 10.91 11.62
CA LYS A 774 -22.84 10.82 11.18
C LYS A 774 -23.54 12.20 11.13
N LYS A 775 -22.98 13.13 10.35
CA LYS A 775 -23.38 14.54 10.24
C LYS A 775 -24.26 14.78 9.02
N ILE A 776 -25.29 15.60 9.22
CA ILE A 776 -26.15 16.12 8.15
C ILE A 776 -25.62 17.49 7.71
N SER A 777 -25.63 17.77 6.42
CA SER A 777 -25.28 19.07 5.85
C SER A 777 -26.42 20.09 6.03
N PRO A 778 -26.16 21.40 5.89
CA PRO A 778 -27.22 22.43 5.97
C PRO A 778 -28.38 22.25 4.96
N ASN A 779 -28.17 21.45 3.90
CA ASN A 779 -29.18 21.15 2.88
C ASN A 779 -30.06 19.92 3.21
N GLY A 780 -29.79 19.21 4.31
CA GLY A 780 -30.47 17.97 4.69
C GLY A 780 -29.81 16.67 4.18
N ASP A 781 -28.86 16.77 3.24
CA ASP A 781 -28.10 15.60 2.75
C ASP A 781 -27.07 15.11 3.78
N THR A 782 -26.83 13.80 3.85
CA THR A 782 -25.68 13.24 4.59
C THR A 782 -24.35 13.67 3.96
N VAL A 783 -23.39 14.08 4.79
CA VAL A 783 -22.04 14.44 4.32
C VAL A 783 -21.35 13.24 3.64
N LEU A 784 -20.41 13.50 2.73
CA LEU A 784 -19.76 12.41 1.98
C LEU A 784 -19.02 11.40 2.87
N HIS A 785 -18.60 11.77 4.08
CA HIS A 785 -17.92 10.91 5.06
C HIS A 785 -18.86 10.41 6.20
N TYR A 786 -20.17 10.40 5.97
CA TYR A 786 -21.16 9.99 6.98
C TYR A 786 -20.96 8.53 7.42
N GLY A 787 -20.80 8.29 8.73
CA GLY A 787 -20.74 6.96 9.32
C GLY A 787 -19.40 6.23 9.16
N LEU A 788 -18.39 6.90 8.58
CA LEU A 788 -16.99 6.46 8.52
C LEU A 788 -16.25 6.73 9.84
N LEU A 789 -15.06 6.18 10.02
CA LEU A 789 -14.13 6.57 11.08
C LEU A 789 -13.64 8.03 10.91
N PRO A 790 -13.34 8.75 12.01
CA PRO A 790 -12.71 10.07 11.98
C PRO A 790 -11.38 10.10 11.22
N ALA A 791 -10.98 11.29 10.77
CA ALA A 791 -9.83 11.45 9.90
C ALA A 791 -8.49 11.18 10.62
N GLY A 792 -7.58 10.46 9.99
CA GLY A 792 -6.23 10.18 10.54
C GLY A 792 -5.33 9.51 9.52
N LEU A 793 -4.25 8.85 9.97
CA LEU A 793 -3.30 8.16 9.08
C LEU A 793 -3.92 6.95 8.36
N LEU A 794 -3.46 6.71 7.13
CA LEU A 794 -3.71 5.46 6.39
C LEU A 794 -2.65 4.43 6.76
N GLU A 795 -1.41 4.71 6.36
CA GLU A 795 -0.23 3.85 6.37
C GLU A 795 0.99 4.79 6.46
N ASP A 796 2.05 4.64 5.65
CA ASP A 796 3.15 5.62 5.52
C ASP A 796 2.71 7.06 5.19
N PRO A 797 1.61 7.30 4.43
CA PRO A 797 1.12 8.65 4.16
C PRO A 797 0.72 9.40 5.44
N TRP A 798 1.54 10.39 5.82
CA TRP A 798 1.37 11.21 7.02
C TRP A 798 0.15 12.15 6.99
N ASP A 799 -0.62 12.21 5.89
CA ASP A 799 -1.77 13.09 5.73
C ASP A 799 -3.05 12.53 6.37
N TRP A 800 -3.72 13.30 7.22
CA TRP A 800 -4.98 12.86 7.81
C TRP A 800 -6.14 12.94 6.82
N ARG A 801 -6.92 11.85 6.68
CA ARG A 801 -8.17 11.77 5.90
C ARG A 801 -9.13 10.71 6.45
N PHE A 802 -10.37 10.74 5.97
CA PHE A 802 -11.30 9.60 6.00
C PHE A 802 -10.88 8.64 4.88
N TRP A 803 -10.38 7.44 5.21
CA TRP A 803 -9.78 6.51 4.23
C TRP A 803 -10.58 5.22 4.13
N TYR A 804 -11.08 4.87 2.94
CA TYR A 804 -11.93 3.68 2.80
C TYR A 804 -11.22 2.37 3.15
N ALA A 805 -9.91 2.25 2.98
CA ALA A 805 -9.15 1.07 3.40
C ALA A 805 -9.16 0.88 4.94
N THR A 806 -9.10 1.97 5.71
CA THR A 806 -9.20 1.94 7.18
C THR A 806 -10.60 1.52 7.62
N ASP A 807 -11.64 2.12 7.02
CA ASP A 807 -13.04 1.73 7.25
C ASP A 807 -13.32 0.27 6.86
N ALA A 808 -12.74 -0.20 5.75
CA ALA A 808 -12.87 -1.56 5.24
C ALA A 808 -12.32 -2.63 6.20
N TYR A 809 -11.12 -2.41 6.75
CA TYR A 809 -10.56 -3.30 7.77
C TYR A 809 -11.32 -3.24 9.10
N ALA A 810 -11.86 -2.08 9.48
CA ALA A 810 -12.71 -1.95 10.66
C ALA A 810 -14.05 -2.70 10.50
N TYR A 811 -14.69 -2.60 9.34
CA TYR A 811 -15.87 -3.40 8.96
C TYR A 811 -15.57 -4.90 8.99
N LEU A 812 -14.50 -5.35 8.32
CA LEU A 812 -14.10 -6.76 8.26
C LEU A 812 -13.87 -7.34 9.66
N GLY A 813 -13.22 -6.57 10.55
CA GLY A 813 -13.04 -6.93 11.95
C GLY A 813 -14.36 -7.14 12.68
N MET A 814 -15.29 -6.19 12.60
CA MET A 814 -16.61 -6.30 13.25
C MET A 814 -17.46 -7.44 12.68
N GLN A 815 -17.47 -7.63 11.35
CA GLN A 815 -18.22 -8.72 10.69
C GLN A 815 -17.66 -10.09 11.09
N THR A 816 -16.34 -10.25 11.09
CA THR A 816 -15.69 -11.53 11.43
C THR A 816 -15.82 -11.83 12.91
N MET A 817 -15.71 -10.82 13.79
CA MET A 817 -16.01 -10.93 15.22
C MET A 817 -17.45 -11.38 15.47
N ALA A 818 -18.44 -10.79 14.79
CA ALA A 818 -19.84 -11.19 14.94
C ALA A 818 -20.05 -12.66 14.51
N ARG A 819 -19.40 -13.10 13.43
CA ARG A 819 -19.41 -14.49 12.95
C ARG A 819 -18.76 -15.47 13.94
N ALA A 820 -17.58 -15.14 14.45
CA ALA A 820 -16.87 -15.90 15.47
C ALA A 820 -17.69 -16.03 16.78
N PHE A 821 -18.24 -14.92 17.26
CA PHE A 821 -19.12 -14.91 18.43
C PHE A 821 -20.39 -15.75 18.21
N LYS A 822 -20.93 -15.77 16.99
CA LYS A 822 -22.12 -16.58 16.64
C LYS A 822 -21.81 -18.09 16.65
N GLU A 823 -20.69 -18.52 16.06
CA GLU A 823 -20.26 -19.93 16.12
C GLU A 823 -19.93 -20.37 17.56
N ALA A 824 -19.34 -19.49 18.38
CA ALA A 824 -19.03 -19.75 19.78
C ALA A 824 -20.23 -19.65 20.75
N GLY A 825 -21.41 -19.21 20.30
CA GLY A 825 -22.60 -19.05 21.12
C GLY A 825 -22.54 -17.90 22.14
N LEU A 826 -21.93 -16.77 21.78
CA LEU A 826 -21.85 -15.55 22.60
C LEU A 826 -23.08 -14.65 22.34
N PRO A 827 -23.82 -14.22 23.38
CA PRO A 827 -25.13 -13.57 23.20
C PRO A 827 -25.07 -12.22 22.50
N GLN A 828 -23.94 -11.51 22.56
CA GLN A 828 -23.75 -10.23 21.89
C GLN A 828 -23.51 -10.33 20.36
N ALA A 829 -23.48 -11.53 19.77
CA ALA A 829 -23.18 -11.73 18.34
C ALA A 829 -24.11 -10.96 17.40
N ASP A 830 -25.43 -11.05 17.60
CA ASP A 830 -26.41 -10.43 16.69
C ASP A 830 -26.41 -8.88 16.79
N TYR A 831 -25.95 -8.29 17.90
CA TYR A 831 -25.76 -6.83 18.01
C TYR A 831 -24.62 -6.36 17.11
N TYR A 832 -23.43 -6.97 17.20
CA TYR A 832 -22.31 -6.61 16.35
C TYR A 832 -22.55 -6.96 14.88
N GLN A 833 -23.36 -7.99 14.60
CA GLN A 833 -23.80 -8.29 13.24
C GLN A 833 -24.65 -7.16 12.64
N GLN A 834 -25.55 -6.54 13.42
CA GLN A 834 -26.37 -5.41 13.00
C GLN A 834 -25.52 -4.15 12.79
N GLU A 835 -24.59 -3.84 13.70
CA GLU A 835 -23.68 -2.70 13.55
C GLU A 835 -22.72 -2.85 12.37
N ALA A 836 -22.21 -4.07 12.10
CA ALA A 836 -21.39 -4.35 10.91
C ALA A 836 -22.17 -4.12 9.61
N VAL A 837 -23.45 -4.53 9.54
CA VAL A 837 -24.32 -4.28 8.38
C VAL A 837 -24.65 -2.79 8.22
N ALA A 838 -24.90 -2.08 9.32
CA ALA A 838 -25.07 -0.62 9.30
C ALA A 838 -23.81 0.10 8.80
N TYR A 839 -22.62 -0.37 9.21
CA TYR A 839 -21.34 0.18 8.78
C TYR A 839 -21.05 -0.09 7.30
N GLN A 840 -21.28 -1.31 6.81
CA GLN A 840 -21.17 -1.64 5.38
C GLN A 840 -22.02 -0.69 4.53
N LYS A 841 -23.25 -0.42 4.97
CA LYS A 841 -24.18 0.50 4.31
C LYS A 841 -23.66 1.95 4.33
N ASP A 842 -23.18 2.45 5.46
CA ASP A 842 -22.57 3.79 5.57
C ASP A 842 -21.37 3.94 4.59
N ILE A 843 -20.47 2.95 4.58
CA ILE A 843 -19.27 2.96 3.72
C ILE A 843 -19.65 2.90 2.23
N ARG A 844 -20.53 1.98 1.82
CA ARG A 844 -20.98 1.87 0.42
C ARG A 844 -21.66 3.14 -0.09
N ASN A 845 -22.57 3.72 0.70
CA ASN A 845 -23.21 5.00 0.38
C ASN A 845 -22.19 6.13 0.15
N SER A 846 -21.05 6.09 0.86
CA SER A 846 -19.95 7.03 0.66
C SER A 846 -19.21 6.78 -0.65
N ILE A 847 -18.77 5.53 -0.89
CA ILE A 847 -18.02 5.12 -2.08
C ILE A 847 -18.82 5.41 -3.36
N GLU A 848 -20.09 5.01 -3.39
CA GLU A 848 -20.98 5.20 -4.54
C GLU A 848 -21.17 6.70 -4.86
N LYS A 849 -21.33 7.56 -3.85
CA LYS A 849 -21.37 9.03 -4.02
C LYS A 849 -20.04 9.60 -4.51
N ALA A 850 -18.90 9.16 -3.97
CA ALA A 850 -17.59 9.69 -4.29
C ALA A 850 -17.14 9.28 -5.71
N SER A 851 -17.43 8.04 -6.12
CA SER A 851 -17.25 7.55 -7.48
C SER A 851 -18.13 8.33 -8.47
N ALA A 852 -19.42 8.51 -8.15
CA ALA A 852 -20.35 9.28 -8.99
C ALA A 852 -19.92 10.75 -9.20
N LEU A 853 -19.26 11.36 -8.21
CA LEU A 853 -18.72 12.74 -8.26
C LEU A 853 -17.34 12.87 -8.92
N SER A 854 -16.72 11.75 -9.30
CA SER A 854 -15.40 11.70 -9.95
C SER A 854 -15.53 11.44 -11.45
N PRO A 855 -14.60 11.95 -12.30
CA PRO A 855 -14.66 11.71 -13.72
C PRO A 855 -14.33 10.24 -14.03
N VAL A 856 -15.06 9.68 -14.99
CA VAL A 856 -14.74 8.38 -15.60
C VAL A 856 -13.32 8.36 -16.17
N VAL A 857 -12.65 7.21 -16.09
CA VAL A 857 -11.28 6.99 -16.54
C VAL A 857 -11.25 6.12 -17.80
N ARG A 858 -10.34 6.43 -18.73
CA ARG A 858 -10.18 5.72 -20.01
C ARG A 858 -9.50 4.37 -19.80
N LEU A 859 -9.91 3.38 -20.58
CA LEU A 859 -9.28 2.07 -20.71
C LEU A 859 -8.53 1.95 -22.06
N ARG A 860 -7.65 0.96 -22.19
CA ARG A 860 -6.82 0.72 -23.39
C ARG A 860 -7.63 0.27 -24.61
N ASN A 861 -8.88 -0.15 -24.43
CA ASN A 861 -9.85 -0.39 -25.52
C ASN A 861 -10.66 0.87 -25.95
N ASN A 862 -10.23 2.07 -25.53
CA ASN A 862 -10.87 3.37 -25.77
C ASN A 862 -12.25 3.59 -25.11
N THR A 863 -12.80 2.63 -24.37
CA THR A 863 -13.95 2.86 -23.49
C THR A 863 -13.55 3.58 -22.18
N TYR A 864 -14.55 3.97 -21.39
CA TYR A 864 -14.37 4.61 -20.10
C TYR A 864 -15.23 3.92 -19.01
N VAL A 865 -14.70 3.84 -17.79
CA VAL A 865 -15.38 3.30 -16.60
C VAL A 865 -15.35 4.31 -15.44
N PRO A 866 -16.31 4.26 -14.49
CA PRO A 866 -16.24 5.05 -13.26
C PRO A 866 -14.94 4.81 -12.49
N TYR A 867 -14.27 5.90 -12.11
CA TYR A 867 -13.18 5.84 -11.13
C TYR A 867 -13.76 5.66 -9.73
N VAL A 868 -13.16 4.77 -8.93
CA VAL A 868 -13.50 4.58 -7.53
C VAL A 868 -12.41 5.27 -6.69
N PRO A 869 -12.68 6.42 -6.05
CA PRO A 869 -11.71 7.11 -5.21
C PRO A 869 -11.49 6.37 -3.88
N ILE A 870 -10.34 6.63 -3.26
CA ILE A 870 -9.92 6.00 -1.99
C ILE A 870 -10.28 6.82 -0.73
N ARG A 871 -10.83 8.02 -0.91
CA ARG A 871 -11.32 8.92 0.16
C ARG A 871 -12.49 9.78 -0.32
N PRO A 872 -13.51 10.10 0.51
CA PRO A 872 -14.82 10.60 0.04
C PRO A 872 -14.83 11.94 -0.71
N HIS A 873 -13.83 12.79 -0.50
CA HIS A 873 -13.76 14.13 -1.12
C HIS A 873 -12.73 14.21 -2.26
N GLN A 874 -12.08 13.11 -2.62
CA GLN A 874 -11.16 13.05 -3.75
C GLN A 874 -11.97 12.94 -5.05
N ARG A 875 -11.78 13.90 -5.97
CA ARG A 875 -12.42 13.94 -7.29
C ARG A 875 -11.50 13.55 -8.45
N PHE A 876 -10.21 13.32 -8.20
CA PHE A 876 -9.22 13.05 -9.24
C PHE A 876 -8.25 11.97 -8.78
N ARG A 877 -7.69 11.20 -9.72
CA ARG A 877 -6.52 10.36 -9.46
C ARG A 877 -5.30 11.25 -9.25
N TYR A 878 -4.60 11.08 -8.13
CA TYR A 878 -3.32 11.74 -7.88
C TYR A 878 -2.15 10.82 -8.27
N PHE A 879 -2.23 9.51 -8.02
CA PHE A 879 -1.27 8.53 -8.55
C PHE A 879 -1.38 8.41 -10.09
N GLY A 880 -0.74 9.31 -10.81
CA GLY A 880 -0.85 9.40 -12.25
C GLY A 880 -0.50 10.77 -12.82
N SER A 881 -1.01 11.03 -14.02
CA SER A 881 -0.71 12.22 -14.81
C SER A 881 -0.99 13.56 -14.10
N LYS A 882 -1.92 13.64 -13.13
CA LYS A 882 -2.19 14.92 -12.42
C LYS A 882 -1.08 15.33 -11.46
N LYS A 883 -0.60 14.44 -10.57
CA LYS A 883 0.54 14.74 -9.67
C LYS A 883 1.85 14.76 -10.46
N SER A 884 2.00 13.92 -11.49
CA SER A 884 3.13 14.00 -12.44
C SER A 884 3.22 15.36 -13.13
N ALA A 885 2.10 15.88 -13.65
CA ALA A 885 2.06 17.22 -14.25
C ALA A 885 2.36 18.33 -13.23
N TYR A 886 1.99 18.17 -11.95
CA TYR A 886 2.41 19.12 -10.92
C TYR A 886 3.96 19.17 -10.77
N TYR A 887 4.67 18.08 -11.02
CA TYR A 887 6.14 18.07 -11.03
C TYR A 887 6.79 18.65 -12.29
N ASP A 888 6.06 18.80 -13.41
CA ASP A 888 6.55 19.57 -14.56
C ASP A 888 6.87 21.03 -14.18
N ARG A 889 6.21 21.58 -13.14
CA ARG A 889 6.47 22.94 -12.59
C ARG A 889 7.92 23.16 -12.12
N TYR A 890 8.70 22.10 -11.91
CA TYR A 890 10.11 22.19 -11.53
C TYR A 890 11.08 22.17 -12.73
N ASN A 891 10.55 22.07 -13.96
CA ASN A 891 11.30 22.02 -15.22
C ASN A 891 12.43 20.96 -15.22
N LYS A 892 12.16 19.77 -14.67
CA LYS A 892 13.13 18.67 -14.56
C LYS A 892 13.00 17.55 -15.61
N GLY A 893 11.78 17.29 -16.11
CA GLY A 893 11.55 16.14 -17.01
C GLY A 893 11.78 14.78 -16.33
N ILE A 894 11.49 14.67 -15.02
CA ILE A 894 11.69 13.46 -14.22
C ILE A 894 10.32 12.96 -13.75
N TYR A 895 10.01 11.69 -14.07
CA TYR A 895 8.71 11.05 -13.78
C TYR A 895 8.91 9.78 -12.93
N PRO A 896 9.15 9.94 -11.62
CA PRO A 896 9.52 8.83 -10.73
C PRO A 896 8.29 8.07 -10.22
N ASN A 897 8.52 7.00 -9.47
CA ASN A 897 7.48 6.38 -8.66
C ASN A 897 7.01 7.39 -7.61
N LEU A 898 5.71 7.71 -7.64
CA LEU A 898 5.06 8.61 -6.68
C LEU A 898 4.58 7.75 -5.50
N ARG A 899 5.49 7.43 -4.57
CA ARG A 899 5.33 6.27 -3.68
C ARG A 899 4.15 6.42 -2.73
N LEU A 900 3.98 7.59 -2.11
CA LEU A 900 2.90 7.80 -1.15
C LEU A 900 1.55 7.78 -1.87
N SER A 901 1.45 8.30 -3.11
CA SER A 901 0.26 8.12 -3.94
C SER A 901 0.07 6.66 -4.41
N ALA A 902 1.14 5.90 -4.67
CA ALA A 902 1.06 4.48 -4.97
C ALA A 902 0.53 3.68 -3.76
N THR A 903 0.97 4.03 -2.54
CA THR A 903 0.40 3.48 -1.30
C THR A 903 -1.09 3.81 -1.18
N ARG A 904 -1.47 5.09 -1.38
CA ARG A 904 -2.87 5.55 -1.27
C ARG A 904 -3.81 4.93 -2.30
N GLU A 905 -3.40 4.83 -3.58
CA GLU A 905 -4.30 4.53 -4.71
C GLU A 905 -4.07 3.17 -5.39
N ALA A 906 -2.93 2.52 -5.19
CA ALA A 906 -2.68 1.14 -5.65
C ALA A 906 -2.63 0.16 -4.48
N LEU A 907 -1.62 0.24 -3.61
CA LEU A 907 -1.38 -0.77 -2.55
C LEU A 907 -2.57 -0.90 -1.59
N TYR A 908 -3.04 0.22 -1.06
CA TYR A 908 -4.29 0.33 -0.28
C TYR A 908 -5.42 0.96 -1.12
N GLY A 909 -5.36 0.74 -2.43
CA GLY A 909 -6.30 1.21 -3.42
C GLY A 909 -7.67 0.55 -3.36
N PRO A 910 -8.56 0.82 -4.34
CA PRO A 910 -9.93 0.31 -4.37
C PRO A 910 -10.03 -1.23 -4.38
N ILE A 911 -8.95 -1.95 -4.72
CA ILE A 911 -8.86 -3.41 -4.63
C ILE A 911 -9.09 -3.93 -3.20
N VAL A 912 -8.76 -3.15 -2.17
CA VAL A 912 -9.03 -3.49 -0.76
C VAL A 912 -10.54 -3.67 -0.52
N LEU A 913 -11.38 -2.87 -1.17
CA LEU A 913 -12.85 -2.90 -0.99
C LEU A 913 -13.44 -4.25 -1.39
N ILE A 914 -12.87 -4.89 -2.42
CA ILE A 914 -13.28 -6.22 -2.86
C ILE A 914 -12.72 -7.28 -1.90
N LYS A 915 -11.44 -7.15 -1.51
CA LYS A 915 -10.75 -8.08 -0.59
C LYS A 915 -11.36 -8.11 0.83
N THR A 916 -12.09 -7.08 1.25
CA THR A 916 -12.82 -7.04 2.52
C THR A 916 -14.33 -7.27 2.37
N GLY A 917 -14.84 -7.63 1.19
CA GLY A 917 -16.29 -7.86 0.97
C GLY A 917 -17.20 -6.63 1.08
N LEU A 918 -16.65 -5.40 0.96
CA LEU A 918 -17.47 -4.19 0.81
C LEU A 918 -18.07 -4.10 -0.59
N VAL A 919 -17.30 -4.50 -1.59
CA VAL A 919 -17.69 -4.67 -2.99
C VAL A 919 -17.70 -6.16 -3.28
N ASP A 920 -18.79 -6.67 -3.85
CA ASP A 920 -18.88 -8.07 -4.25
C ASP A 920 -17.97 -8.32 -5.47
N PRO A 921 -17.13 -9.38 -5.49
CA PRO A 921 -16.19 -9.62 -6.57
C PRO A 921 -16.85 -9.79 -7.96
N LYS A 922 -18.15 -10.06 -8.04
CA LYS A 922 -18.93 -10.27 -9.28
C LYS A 922 -19.90 -9.12 -9.58
N GLU A 923 -19.94 -8.05 -8.78
CA GLU A 923 -20.74 -6.85 -9.12
C GLU A 923 -20.00 -5.90 -10.08
N GLN A 924 -20.76 -5.04 -10.77
CA GLN A 924 -20.22 -4.16 -11.83
C GLN A 924 -19.10 -3.22 -11.34
N MET A 925 -19.10 -2.83 -10.06
CA MET A 925 -18.06 -1.99 -9.47
C MET A 925 -16.71 -2.73 -9.37
N ALA A 926 -16.72 -4.05 -9.15
CA ALA A 926 -15.49 -4.85 -9.15
C ALA A 926 -14.83 -4.86 -10.54
N ASP A 927 -15.62 -4.94 -11.62
CA ASP A 927 -15.09 -4.83 -12.99
C ASP A 927 -14.52 -3.44 -13.30
N TRP A 928 -15.09 -2.35 -12.78
CA TRP A 928 -14.48 -1.02 -12.91
C TRP A 928 -13.11 -0.94 -12.23
N ILE A 929 -13.01 -1.49 -11.00
CA ILE A 929 -11.78 -1.52 -10.20
C ILE A 929 -10.71 -2.40 -10.87
N LEU A 930 -11.06 -3.61 -11.31
CA LEU A 930 -10.13 -4.56 -11.92
C LEU A 930 -9.67 -4.12 -13.32
N ASN A 931 -10.55 -3.50 -14.12
CA ASN A 931 -10.16 -2.92 -15.40
C ASN A 931 -9.18 -1.76 -15.20
N ASP A 932 -9.42 -0.89 -14.22
CA ASP A 932 -8.53 0.23 -13.92
C ASP A 932 -7.18 -0.19 -13.30
N TRP A 933 -7.17 -1.28 -12.51
CA TRP A 933 -5.97 -1.90 -11.96
C TRP A 933 -5.02 -2.38 -13.08
N GLU A 934 -5.56 -3.14 -14.02
CA GLU A 934 -4.77 -3.76 -15.09
C GLU A 934 -4.45 -2.77 -16.23
N ASP A 935 -5.38 -1.92 -16.67
CA ASP A 935 -5.15 -1.00 -17.80
C ASP A 935 -4.38 0.26 -17.41
N ASN A 936 -4.52 0.74 -16.16
CA ASN A 936 -3.98 2.04 -15.72
C ASN A 936 -2.99 1.93 -14.56
N LEU A 937 -3.41 1.46 -13.37
CA LEU A 937 -2.61 1.60 -12.14
C LEU A 937 -1.24 0.92 -12.20
N THR A 938 -1.11 -0.16 -12.97
CA THR A 938 0.09 -1.01 -12.98
C THR A 938 0.93 -0.90 -14.26
N LEU A 939 0.64 0.09 -15.13
CA LEU A 939 1.32 0.32 -16.41
C LEU A 939 1.85 1.77 -16.56
N SER A 940 3.15 1.90 -16.84
CA SER A 940 3.83 3.20 -16.89
C SER A 940 3.34 4.10 -18.04
N THR A 941 3.02 3.52 -19.20
CA THR A 941 2.51 4.25 -20.37
C THR A 941 1.15 4.91 -20.12
N SER A 942 0.30 4.28 -19.31
CA SER A 942 -1.07 4.74 -19.05
C SER A 942 -1.12 5.93 -18.08
N LEU A 943 -0.15 6.00 -17.15
CA LEU A 943 -0.02 7.05 -16.15
C LEU A 943 1.01 8.15 -16.51
N ASN A 944 1.90 7.88 -17.46
CA ASN A 944 3.06 8.70 -17.81
C ASN A 944 4.02 8.90 -16.61
N LEU A 945 4.36 7.80 -15.92
CA LEU A 945 5.32 7.78 -14.81
C LEU A 945 5.92 6.38 -14.59
N ASN A 946 7.11 6.33 -13.97
CA ASN A 946 7.73 5.10 -13.47
C ASN A 946 6.83 4.45 -12.39
N THR A 947 6.10 3.39 -12.69
CA THR A 947 5.13 2.81 -11.74
C THR A 947 5.83 2.02 -10.63
N HIS A 948 6.82 1.20 -10.98
CA HIS A 948 7.61 0.36 -10.07
C HIS A 948 8.89 -0.16 -10.77
N GLY A 949 9.45 0.68 -11.64
CA GLY A 949 10.12 0.26 -12.88
C GLY A 949 9.24 0.62 -14.09
N TRP A 950 9.86 0.81 -15.26
CA TRP A 950 9.13 1.06 -16.50
C TRP A 950 8.48 -0.24 -17.00
N VAL A 951 7.18 -0.15 -17.30
CA VAL A 951 6.31 -1.26 -17.72
C VAL A 951 5.78 -0.97 -19.13
N ASP A 952 6.55 -1.40 -20.11
CA ASP A 952 6.30 -1.15 -21.53
C ASP A 952 5.60 -2.34 -22.23
N ASP A 953 5.04 -2.07 -23.42
CA ASP A 953 4.07 -2.94 -24.10
C ASP A 953 4.57 -4.34 -24.53
N GLU A 954 5.87 -4.60 -24.50
CA GLU A 954 6.44 -5.95 -24.70
C GLU A 954 6.21 -6.85 -23.47
N TYR A 955 6.48 -6.32 -22.27
CA TYR A 955 6.51 -7.09 -21.01
C TYR A 955 5.30 -6.81 -20.09
N TRP A 956 4.25 -6.17 -20.61
CA TRP A 956 2.96 -5.91 -19.95
C TRP A 956 2.39 -7.11 -19.15
N PHE A 957 2.63 -8.34 -19.62
CA PHE A 957 2.15 -9.56 -18.99
C PHE A 957 2.90 -9.88 -17.70
N SER A 958 4.24 -9.89 -17.72
CA SER A 958 5.05 -10.27 -16.55
C SER A 958 5.43 -9.10 -15.64
N ARG A 959 5.39 -7.85 -16.13
CA ARG A 959 5.76 -6.64 -15.36
C ARG A 959 4.58 -5.78 -14.91
N GLY A 960 3.38 -6.02 -15.46
CA GLY A 960 2.12 -5.39 -15.02
C GLY A 960 1.34 -6.23 -14.00
N GLY A 961 0.21 -5.69 -13.54
CA GLY A 961 -0.71 -6.35 -12.60
C GLY A 961 -0.35 -6.22 -11.12
N MET A 962 0.79 -5.62 -10.78
CA MET A 962 1.29 -5.51 -9.39
C MET A 962 1.73 -4.09 -9.04
N ALA A 963 1.84 -3.82 -7.74
CA ALA A 963 2.41 -2.59 -7.19
C ALA A 963 3.85 -2.82 -6.70
N PHE A 964 4.55 -1.74 -6.33
CA PHE A 964 5.95 -1.75 -5.87
C PHE A 964 6.22 -2.67 -4.65
N GLN A 965 5.24 -2.89 -3.77
CA GLN A 965 5.26 -3.89 -2.70
C GLN A 965 4.28 -5.03 -3.07
N ALA A 966 4.69 -5.86 -4.02
CA ALA A 966 3.78 -6.75 -4.76
C ALA A 966 3.13 -7.87 -3.94
N ASN A 967 3.75 -8.28 -2.82
CA ASN A 967 3.32 -9.46 -2.05
C ASN A 967 2.33 -9.11 -0.91
N LEU A 968 2.44 -7.92 -0.30
CA LEU A 968 1.50 -7.45 0.72
C LEU A 968 0.06 -7.31 0.20
N GLN A 969 -0.14 -6.64 -0.93
CA GLN A 969 -1.47 -6.36 -1.51
C GLN A 969 -1.48 -6.49 -3.04
N ASN A 970 -2.13 -7.56 -3.52
CA ASN A 970 -2.42 -7.83 -4.92
C ASN A 970 -3.85 -8.41 -5.08
N PRO A 971 -4.37 -8.59 -6.32
CA PRO A 971 -5.73 -9.05 -6.58
C PRO A 971 -5.90 -10.58 -6.65
N VAL A 972 -4.91 -11.40 -6.26
CA VAL A 972 -4.93 -12.87 -6.47
C VAL A 972 -6.22 -13.51 -5.93
N SER A 973 -6.59 -13.23 -4.67
CA SER A 973 -7.81 -13.76 -4.05
C SER A 973 -9.11 -13.26 -4.73
N VAL A 974 -9.11 -12.06 -5.30
CA VAL A 974 -10.27 -11.48 -6.01
C VAL A 974 -10.48 -12.20 -7.34
N TYR A 975 -9.41 -12.51 -8.07
CA TYR A 975 -9.51 -13.30 -9.29
C TYR A 975 -9.95 -14.75 -8.99
N LEU A 976 -9.51 -15.34 -7.87
CA LEU A 976 -9.97 -16.66 -7.43
C LEU A 976 -11.46 -16.67 -7.05
N ASP A 977 -11.95 -15.66 -6.31
CA ASP A 977 -13.39 -15.48 -5.99
C ASP A 977 -14.26 -15.38 -7.26
N ARG A 978 -13.73 -14.78 -8.32
CA ARG A 978 -14.34 -14.66 -9.64
C ARG A 978 -14.21 -15.91 -10.51
N GLN A 979 -13.40 -16.90 -10.09
CA GLN A 979 -13.02 -18.09 -10.87
C GLN A 979 -12.23 -17.75 -12.15
N GLU A 980 -11.53 -16.60 -12.13
CA GLU A 980 -10.63 -16.13 -13.18
C GLU A 980 -9.19 -16.62 -12.88
N SER A 981 -8.94 -17.93 -12.99
CA SER A 981 -7.67 -18.56 -12.55
C SER A 981 -6.43 -18.03 -13.30
N LYS A 982 -6.52 -17.74 -14.60
CA LYS A 982 -5.40 -17.19 -15.40
C LYS A 982 -4.81 -15.89 -14.82
N PRO A 983 -5.59 -14.80 -14.61
CA PRO A 983 -5.06 -13.59 -13.99
C PRO A 983 -4.62 -13.81 -12.52
N ALA A 984 -5.26 -14.70 -11.75
CA ALA A 984 -4.78 -15.05 -10.41
C ALA A 984 -3.35 -15.63 -10.45
N ILE A 985 -3.11 -16.61 -11.32
CA ILE A 985 -1.83 -17.28 -11.52
C ILE A 985 -0.76 -16.30 -12.03
N ARG A 986 -1.10 -15.43 -12.99
CA ARG A 986 -0.22 -14.33 -13.43
C ARG A 986 0.20 -13.43 -12.28
N ASN A 987 -0.78 -12.93 -11.53
CA ASN A 987 -0.53 -11.98 -10.44
C ASN A 987 0.36 -12.61 -9.35
N LEU A 988 0.17 -13.90 -9.03
CA LEU A 988 1.01 -14.63 -8.08
C LEU A 988 2.47 -14.74 -8.56
N TYR A 989 2.72 -15.31 -9.74
CA TYR A 989 4.08 -15.50 -10.24
C TYR A 989 4.82 -14.17 -10.43
N ASN A 990 4.13 -13.14 -10.95
CA ASN A 990 4.70 -11.81 -11.10
C ASN A 990 5.17 -11.24 -9.75
N SER A 991 4.27 -11.22 -8.76
CA SER A 991 4.53 -10.66 -7.42
C SER A 991 5.61 -11.43 -6.67
N PHE A 992 5.55 -12.76 -6.74
CA PHE A 992 6.51 -13.64 -6.09
C PHE A 992 7.94 -13.41 -6.61
N VAL A 993 8.11 -13.44 -7.94
CA VAL A 993 9.41 -13.32 -8.60
C VAL A 993 10.00 -11.92 -8.44
N SER A 994 9.19 -10.85 -8.50
CA SER A 994 9.70 -9.48 -8.45
C SER A 994 10.38 -9.11 -7.13
N CYS A 995 10.11 -9.81 -6.03
CA CYS A 995 10.77 -9.60 -4.74
C CYS A 995 11.79 -10.70 -4.35
N LEU A 996 11.93 -11.78 -5.14
CA LEU A 996 12.65 -13.01 -4.72
C LEU A 996 14.18 -12.95 -4.89
N TYR A 997 14.90 -13.35 -3.85
CA TYR A 997 16.31 -13.75 -3.90
C TYR A 997 16.39 -15.30 -3.96
N PRO A 998 16.54 -15.92 -5.16
CA PRO A 998 16.25 -17.34 -5.35
C PRO A 998 17.30 -18.30 -4.79
N ASP A 999 18.54 -17.84 -4.55
CA ASP A 999 19.64 -18.65 -4.00
C ASP A 999 19.50 -18.88 -2.48
N VAL A 1000 18.76 -18.01 -1.80
CA VAL A 1000 18.63 -17.98 -0.33
C VAL A 1000 17.18 -17.98 0.16
N ASN A 1001 16.20 -18.07 -0.76
CA ASN A 1001 14.76 -18.19 -0.50
C ASN A 1001 14.19 -17.14 0.46
N MET A 1002 14.51 -15.89 0.17
CA MET A 1002 14.08 -14.69 0.90
C MET A 1002 13.37 -13.73 -0.07
N GLN A 1003 12.45 -12.90 0.43
CA GLN A 1003 11.91 -11.77 -0.31
C GLN A 1003 12.39 -10.41 0.23
N SER A 1004 12.55 -9.45 -0.69
CA SER A 1004 12.52 -8.01 -0.38
C SER A 1004 11.10 -7.56 -0.04
N GLU A 1005 10.99 -6.45 0.69
CA GLU A 1005 9.70 -5.76 0.89
C GLU A 1005 9.16 -5.21 -0.44
N GLU A 1006 9.91 -4.28 -1.02
CA GLU A 1006 9.51 -3.52 -2.21
C GLU A 1006 10.63 -3.48 -3.25
N TYR A 1007 10.28 -2.99 -4.44
CA TYR A 1007 11.21 -2.57 -5.48
C TYR A 1007 10.65 -1.31 -6.17
N ARG A 1008 11.47 -0.26 -6.32
CA ARG A 1008 11.04 1.03 -6.91
C ARG A 1008 11.53 1.24 -8.35
N MET A 1009 12.43 0.36 -8.77
CA MET A 1009 12.93 0.18 -10.14
C MET A 1009 13.37 -1.27 -10.34
N TRP A 1010 13.41 -1.75 -11.58
CA TRP A 1010 13.89 -3.10 -11.87
C TRP A 1010 15.34 -3.29 -11.48
N GLY A 1011 15.67 -4.49 -10.98
CA GLY A 1011 17.03 -4.91 -10.66
C GLY A 1011 17.50 -4.64 -9.22
N HIS A 1012 16.76 -3.87 -8.42
CA HIS A 1012 17.16 -3.58 -7.03
C HIS A 1012 15.98 -3.72 -6.07
N GLY A 1013 16.16 -4.56 -5.06
CA GLY A 1013 15.22 -4.67 -3.95
C GLY A 1013 15.41 -3.53 -2.94
N SER A 1014 14.37 -3.31 -2.14
CA SER A 1014 14.39 -2.38 -1.03
C SER A 1014 13.58 -2.90 0.16
N GLY A 1015 13.64 -2.15 1.26
CA GLY A 1015 13.19 -2.57 2.58
C GLY A 1015 14.17 -3.48 3.32
N PRO A 1016 13.87 -3.85 4.58
CA PRO A 1016 14.73 -4.67 5.42
C PRO A 1016 14.42 -6.17 5.34
N PHE A 1017 15.41 -6.97 5.71
CA PHE A 1017 15.34 -8.43 5.68
C PHE A 1017 15.18 -9.06 7.08
N TYR A 1018 14.44 -10.17 7.23
CA TYR A 1018 13.41 -10.69 6.31
C TYR A 1018 12.16 -9.78 6.37
N LYS A 1019 11.40 -9.57 5.27
CA LYS A 1019 10.07 -8.94 5.32
C LYS A 1019 8.98 -10.00 5.45
N ILE A 1020 8.93 -10.61 6.63
CA ILE A 1020 8.06 -11.74 6.97
C ILE A 1020 6.56 -11.54 6.61
N PRO A 1021 5.94 -10.36 6.78
CA PRO A 1021 4.52 -10.17 6.45
C PRO A 1021 4.24 -10.37 4.96
N ASP A 1022 5.15 -9.95 4.09
CA ASP A 1022 5.05 -10.13 2.64
C ASP A 1022 5.28 -11.60 2.25
N GLU A 1023 6.31 -12.23 2.84
CA GLU A 1023 6.57 -13.67 2.68
C GLU A 1023 5.38 -14.53 3.16
N ALA A 1024 4.80 -14.20 4.32
CA ALA A 1024 3.64 -14.88 4.87
C ALA A 1024 2.41 -14.70 3.97
N ARG A 1025 2.22 -13.51 3.40
CA ARG A 1025 1.12 -13.20 2.47
C ARG A 1025 1.23 -13.97 1.16
N VAL A 1026 2.42 -14.13 0.58
CA VAL A 1026 2.56 -14.91 -0.66
C VAL A 1026 2.39 -16.42 -0.43
N ILE A 1027 2.84 -16.96 0.71
CA ILE A 1027 2.54 -18.36 1.06
C ILE A 1027 1.05 -18.56 1.35
N SER A 1028 0.36 -17.61 2.03
CA SER A 1028 -1.09 -17.64 2.16
C SER A 1028 -1.81 -17.66 0.80
N GLN A 1029 -1.33 -16.88 -0.18
CA GLN A 1029 -1.87 -16.85 -1.53
C GLN A 1029 -1.62 -18.16 -2.29
N ILE A 1030 -0.45 -18.80 -2.14
CA ILE A 1030 -0.21 -20.15 -2.69
C ILE A 1030 -1.18 -21.17 -2.07
N CYS A 1031 -1.47 -21.07 -0.78
CA CYS A 1031 -2.52 -21.88 -0.17
C CYS A 1031 -3.91 -21.58 -0.75
N ASP A 1032 -4.24 -20.32 -1.11
CA ASP A 1032 -5.53 -19.97 -1.77
C ASP A 1032 -5.70 -20.60 -3.15
N LEU A 1033 -4.61 -20.85 -3.90
CA LEU A 1033 -4.69 -21.59 -5.17
C LEU A 1033 -5.15 -23.05 -4.94
N LEU A 1034 -4.86 -23.62 -3.75
CA LEU A 1034 -5.06 -25.02 -3.41
C LEU A 1034 -6.33 -25.26 -2.59
N VAL A 1035 -6.66 -24.38 -1.65
CA VAL A 1035 -7.79 -24.51 -0.71
C VAL A 1035 -8.28 -23.14 -0.22
N MET A 1036 -9.59 -22.90 -0.33
CA MET A 1036 -10.26 -21.69 0.18
C MET A 1036 -11.58 -22.01 0.89
N ASP A 1037 -11.83 -21.33 2.00
CA ASP A 1037 -13.16 -21.23 2.61
C ASP A 1037 -13.88 -20.02 2.01
N LYS A 1038 -15.06 -20.21 1.41
CA LYS A 1038 -15.80 -19.13 0.73
C LYS A 1038 -17.30 -19.22 0.97
N ASP A 1039 -17.86 -18.25 1.69
CA ASP A 1039 -19.31 -18.11 1.95
C ASP A 1039 -19.98 -19.38 2.55
N GLY A 1040 -19.21 -20.16 3.31
CA GLY A 1040 -19.63 -21.44 3.89
C GLY A 1040 -19.36 -22.66 3.01
N GLU A 1041 -18.88 -22.49 1.78
CA GLU A 1041 -18.35 -23.54 0.91
C GLU A 1041 -16.85 -23.76 1.12
N LEU A 1042 -16.37 -24.93 0.73
CA LEU A 1042 -14.95 -25.30 0.67
C LEU A 1042 -14.56 -25.53 -0.79
N TRP A 1043 -13.62 -24.75 -1.31
CA TRP A 1043 -13.15 -24.83 -2.69
C TRP A 1043 -11.74 -25.43 -2.75
N LEU A 1044 -11.52 -26.42 -3.61
CA LEU A 1044 -10.28 -27.19 -3.75
C LEU A 1044 -9.72 -27.03 -5.17
N GLY A 1045 -8.49 -26.56 -5.31
CA GLY A 1045 -7.75 -26.49 -6.58
C GLY A 1045 -8.12 -25.36 -7.54
N ASN A 1046 -8.94 -24.39 -7.11
CA ASN A 1046 -9.45 -23.27 -7.93
C ASN A 1046 -8.36 -22.49 -8.70
N GLY A 1047 -7.16 -22.39 -8.14
CA GLY A 1047 -6.03 -21.69 -8.72
C GLY A 1047 -4.91 -22.58 -9.28
N ILE A 1048 -5.10 -23.90 -9.40
CA ILE A 1048 -4.06 -24.79 -9.93
C ILE A 1048 -3.76 -24.44 -11.40
N PRO A 1049 -2.48 -24.20 -11.77
CA PRO A 1049 -2.04 -24.11 -13.16
C PRO A 1049 -2.16 -25.45 -13.88
N GLU A 1050 -2.57 -25.42 -15.15
CA GLU A 1050 -2.80 -26.61 -15.97
C GLU A 1050 -1.52 -27.45 -16.12
N ARG A 1051 -0.35 -26.78 -16.22
CA ARG A 1051 0.97 -27.44 -16.28
C ARG A 1051 1.33 -28.26 -15.03
N TRP A 1052 0.69 -28.02 -13.88
CA TRP A 1052 0.92 -28.81 -12.67
C TRP A 1052 0.20 -30.16 -12.70
N LEU A 1053 -0.67 -30.39 -13.69
CA LEU A 1053 -1.41 -31.64 -13.90
C LEU A 1053 -0.96 -32.37 -15.17
N GLU A 1054 0.19 -31.99 -15.74
CA GLU A 1054 0.84 -32.75 -16.83
C GLU A 1054 1.27 -34.16 -16.38
N ALA A 1055 1.49 -35.06 -17.34
CA ALA A 1055 1.84 -36.45 -17.05
C ALA A 1055 3.16 -36.55 -16.25
N GLY A 1056 3.10 -37.18 -15.07
CA GLY A 1056 4.21 -37.29 -14.13
C GLY A 1056 4.27 -36.17 -13.08
N GLN A 1057 3.48 -35.11 -13.23
CA GLN A 1057 3.27 -34.09 -12.19
C GLN A 1057 2.15 -34.49 -11.24
N ARG A 1058 2.18 -33.91 -10.03
CA ARG A 1058 1.14 -34.08 -9.01
C ARG A 1058 1.08 -32.89 -8.06
N VAL A 1059 -0.12 -32.50 -7.68
CA VAL A 1059 -0.40 -31.54 -6.62
C VAL A 1059 -0.83 -32.32 -5.37
N GLU A 1060 -0.31 -31.94 -4.21
CA GLU A 1060 -0.66 -32.53 -2.92
C GLU A 1060 -0.92 -31.45 -1.86
N LEU A 1061 -1.97 -31.66 -1.09
CA LEU A 1061 -2.34 -30.89 0.10
C LEU A 1061 -2.46 -31.85 1.29
N PHE A 1062 -1.79 -31.54 2.40
CA PHE A 1062 -1.68 -32.40 3.58
C PHE A 1062 -2.19 -31.69 4.83
N ASN A 1063 -3.26 -32.21 5.45
CA ASN A 1063 -3.78 -31.77 6.74
C ASN A 1063 -4.03 -30.25 6.86
N ALA A 1064 -4.29 -29.57 5.74
CA ALA A 1064 -4.48 -28.12 5.71
C ALA A 1064 -5.73 -27.75 6.51
N ASN A 1065 -5.59 -26.72 7.35
CA ASN A 1065 -6.66 -26.30 8.24
C ASN A 1065 -7.62 -25.38 7.50
N THR A 1066 -8.91 -25.54 7.79
CA THR A 1066 -10.05 -24.79 7.21
C THR A 1066 -11.04 -24.49 8.33
N GLU A 1067 -12.01 -23.61 8.10
CA GLU A 1067 -13.13 -23.37 9.04
C GLU A 1067 -14.00 -24.62 9.32
N PHE A 1068 -13.77 -25.71 8.57
CA PHE A 1068 -14.47 -26.99 8.66
C PHE A 1068 -13.65 -28.10 9.33
N GLY A 1069 -12.34 -27.91 9.54
CA GLY A 1069 -11.42 -28.96 10.03
C GLY A 1069 -10.27 -29.20 9.05
N LYS A 1070 -9.72 -30.42 9.04
CA LYS A 1070 -8.53 -30.75 8.24
C LYS A 1070 -8.88 -31.41 6.92
N VAL A 1071 -8.42 -30.82 5.81
CA VAL A 1071 -8.56 -31.38 4.47
C VAL A 1071 -7.21 -31.83 3.91
N SER A 1072 -7.21 -32.94 3.16
CA SER A 1072 -6.06 -33.39 2.37
C SER A 1072 -6.51 -33.82 0.99
N TYR A 1073 -5.70 -33.62 -0.05
CA TYR A 1073 -5.95 -34.25 -1.34
C TYR A 1073 -4.68 -34.46 -2.17
N SER A 1074 -4.75 -35.41 -3.11
CA SER A 1074 -3.89 -35.50 -4.29
C SER A 1074 -4.68 -35.10 -5.54
N LEU A 1075 -4.02 -34.50 -6.53
CA LEU A 1075 -4.58 -34.29 -7.87
C LEU A 1075 -3.47 -34.49 -8.92
N HIS A 1076 -3.71 -35.34 -9.92
CA HIS A 1076 -2.71 -35.68 -10.93
C HIS A 1076 -3.36 -36.24 -12.22
N ALA A 1077 -2.55 -36.35 -13.29
CA ALA A 1077 -2.93 -37.12 -14.47
C ALA A 1077 -3.21 -38.59 -14.09
N GLY A 1078 -4.29 -39.14 -14.64
CA GLY A 1078 -4.69 -40.52 -14.37
C GLY A 1078 -3.88 -41.56 -15.15
N LYS A 1079 -4.11 -42.84 -14.85
CA LYS A 1079 -3.42 -43.98 -15.50
C LYS A 1079 -3.89 -44.22 -16.94
N VAL A 1080 -5.00 -43.61 -17.34
CA VAL A 1080 -5.57 -43.67 -18.69
C VAL A 1080 -5.30 -42.33 -19.40
N PRO A 1081 -4.74 -42.32 -20.62
CA PRO A 1081 -4.53 -41.08 -21.36
C PRO A 1081 -5.85 -40.30 -21.54
N GLY A 1082 -5.84 -39.02 -21.17
CA GLY A 1082 -7.03 -38.17 -21.19
C GLY A 1082 -7.88 -38.21 -19.92
N THR A 1083 -7.40 -38.80 -18.81
CA THR A 1083 -8.05 -38.70 -17.50
C THR A 1083 -7.24 -37.92 -16.46
N MET A 1084 -7.94 -37.39 -15.46
CA MET A 1084 -7.40 -36.87 -14.20
C MET A 1084 -7.92 -37.73 -13.05
N GLU A 1085 -7.09 -37.95 -12.03
CA GLU A 1085 -7.40 -38.70 -10.81
C GLU A 1085 -7.15 -37.81 -9.58
N ALA A 1086 -8.03 -37.91 -8.58
CA ALA A 1086 -7.91 -37.19 -7.31
C ALA A 1086 -8.37 -38.07 -6.13
N ASP A 1087 -7.58 -38.14 -5.06
CA ASP A 1087 -8.00 -38.72 -3.79
C ASP A 1087 -8.16 -37.60 -2.76
N ILE A 1088 -9.35 -37.45 -2.18
CA ILE A 1088 -9.69 -36.40 -1.22
C ILE A 1088 -10.01 -37.05 0.13
N GLU A 1089 -9.42 -36.52 1.21
CA GLU A 1089 -9.90 -36.73 2.58
C GLU A 1089 -10.57 -35.44 3.09
N LEU A 1090 -11.90 -35.52 3.26
CA LEU A 1090 -12.77 -34.42 3.65
C LEU A 1090 -12.66 -34.09 5.15
N PRO A 1091 -12.89 -32.82 5.55
CA PRO A 1091 -12.83 -32.38 6.93
C PRO A 1091 -13.98 -32.92 7.80
N GLU A 1092 -13.80 -32.80 9.12
CA GLU A 1092 -14.67 -33.37 10.15
C GLU A 1092 -16.07 -32.71 10.20
N LYS A 1093 -16.15 -31.39 9.98
CA LYS A 1093 -17.40 -30.63 9.89
C LYS A 1093 -17.79 -30.49 8.41
N LYS A 1094 -19.08 -30.56 8.11
CA LYS A 1094 -19.57 -30.34 6.73
C LYS A 1094 -19.62 -28.85 6.39
N SER A 1095 -19.18 -28.51 5.19
CA SER A 1095 -19.42 -27.22 4.53
C SER A 1095 -20.78 -27.23 3.82
N SER A 1096 -21.25 -26.08 3.34
CA SER A 1096 -22.50 -25.99 2.55
C SER A 1096 -22.34 -26.68 1.18
N LYS A 1097 -21.16 -26.56 0.56
CA LYS A 1097 -20.70 -27.33 -0.60
C LYS A 1097 -19.19 -27.59 -0.50
N VAL A 1098 -18.73 -28.67 -1.13
CA VAL A 1098 -17.31 -28.89 -1.45
C VAL A 1098 -17.18 -28.87 -2.98
N LEU A 1099 -16.40 -27.95 -3.53
CA LEU A 1099 -16.17 -27.84 -4.98
C LEU A 1099 -14.71 -28.21 -5.30
N LEU A 1100 -14.50 -29.24 -6.12
CA LEU A 1100 -13.21 -29.55 -6.73
C LEU A 1100 -13.13 -28.90 -8.11
N PHE A 1101 -12.06 -28.16 -8.36
CA PHE A 1101 -11.74 -27.57 -9.66
C PHE A 1101 -10.65 -28.42 -10.32
N VAL A 1102 -10.88 -28.89 -11.56
CA VAL A 1102 -9.93 -29.75 -12.29
C VAL A 1102 -9.65 -29.19 -13.68
N ARG A 1103 -8.65 -28.31 -13.74
CA ARG A 1103 -8.19 -27.64 -14.97
C ARG A 1103 -7.10 -28.48 -15.65
N ALA A 1104 -7.51 -29.40 -16.53
CA ALA A 1104 -6.60 -30.34 -17.19
C ALA A 1104 -5.91 -29.74 -18.43
N PRO A 1105 -4.60 -30.02 -18.66
CA PRO A 1105 -3.83 -29.52 -19.81
C PRO A 1105 -4.14 -30.26 -21.12
N PHE A 1106 -5.43 -30.51 -21.42
CA PHE A 1106 -5.88 -31.31 -22.57
C PHE A 1106 -6.57 -30.49 -23.69
N ASP A 1107 -6.75 -29.18 -23.50
CA ASP A 1107 -7.48 -28.26 -24.40
C ASP A 1107 -8.88 -28.76 -24.79
N LYS A 1108 -9.59 -29.37 -23.82
CA LYS A 1108 -10.88 -30.05 -24.00
C LYS A 1108 -11.78 -29.87 -22.76
N PRO A 1109 -13.11 -29.84 -22.94
CA PRO A 1109 -14.07 -29.85 -21.83
C PRO A 1109 -14.15 -31.24 -21.17
N MET A 1110 -14.63 -31.29 -19.93
CA MET A 1110 -14.98 -32.55 -19.26
C MET A 1110 -16.09 -33.29 -20.03
N LYS A 1111 -15.95 -34.60 -20.22
CA LYS A 1111 -16.96 -35.48 -20.81
C LYS A 1111 -17.73 -36.30 -19.78
N SER A 1112 -17.03 -36.77 -18.74
CA SER A 1112 -17.63 -37.54 -17.66
C SER A 1112 -16.80 -37.48 -16.39
N VAL A 1113 -17.48 -37.61 -15.25
CA VAL A 1113 -16.89 -37.74 -13.92
C VAL A 1113 -17.37 -39.04 -13.30
N LYS A 1114 -16.48 -39.76 -12.62
CA LYS A 1114 -16.80 -40.86 -11.72
C LYS A 1114 -16.37 -40.50 -10.30
N ILE A 1115 -17.16 -40.89 -9.31
CA ILE A 1115 -16.82 -40.78 -7.90
C ILE A 1115 -16.95 -42.16 -7.26
N ASN A 1116 -15.89 -42.62 -6.59
CA ASN A 1116 -15.75 -43.97 -6.04
C ASN A 1116 -16.13 -45.07 -7.07
N GLY A 1117 -15.76 -44.88 -8.34
CA GLY A 1117 -16.04 -45.76 -9.48
C GLY A 1117 -17.42 -45.59 -10.15
N SER A 1118 -18.38 -44.96 -9.47
CA SER A 1118 -19.75 -44.74 -9.96
C SER A 1118 -19.87 -43.45 -10.77
N ASP A 1119 -20.72 -43.43 -11.80
CA ASP A 1119 -20.93 -42.24 -12.64
C ASP A 1119 -21.56 -41.08 -11.85
N TRP A 1120 -21.00 -39.88 -12.00
CA TRP A 1120 -21.42 -38.66 -11.32
C TRP A 1120 -21.97 -37.62 -12.29
N LYS A 1121 -22.90 -36.78 -11.83
CA LYS A 1121 -23.66 -35.81 -12.66
C LYS A 1121 -23.62 -34.37 -12.17
N GLU A 1122 -23.11 -34.11 -10.96
CA GLU A 1122 -23.05 -32.76 -10.39
C GLU A 1122 -21.68 -32.15 -10.69
N TRP A 1123 -21.47 -31.76 -11.95
CA TRP A 1123 -20.26 -31.12 -12.47
C TRP A 1123 -20.58 -30.15 -13.62
N ASP A 1124 -19.65 -29.23 -13.89
CA ASP A 1124 -19.75 -28.15 -14.86
C ASP A 1124 -18.47 -28.10 -15.70
N ALA A 1125 -18.57 -28.39 -17.00
CA ALA A 1125 -17.43 -28.43 -17.91
C ALA A 1125 -16.92 -27.05 -18.34
N GLU A 1126 -17.73 -26.00 -18.23
CA GLU A 1126 -17.32 -24.63 -18.59
C GLU A 1126 -16.46 -24.02 -17.46
N LYS A 1127 -16.85 -24.28 -16.21
CA LYS A 1127 -16.12 -23.85 -15.01
C LYS A 1127 -15.06 -24.86 -14.55
N ALA A 1128 -15.02 -26.05 -15.17
CA ALA A 1128 -14.21 -27.18 -14.77
C ALA A 1128 -14.38 -27.60 -13.28
N THR A 1129 -15.62 -27.52 -12.76
CA THR A 1129 -15.94 -27.81 -11.35
C THR A 1129 -16.75 -29.10 -11.15
N ILE A 1130 -16.58 -29.70 -9.98
CA ILE A 1130 -17.25 -30.93 -9.54
C ILE A 1130 -17.74 -30.72 -8.10
N LEU A 1131 -19.03 -30.92 -7.85
CA LEU A 1131 -19.60 -30.92 -6.50
C LEU A 1131 -19.31 -32.27 -5.84
N ILE A 1132 -18.55 -32.24 -4.74
CA ILE A 1132 -18.05 -33.43 -4.06
C ILE A 1132 -19.04 -33.93 -2.97
N PRO A 1133 -19.44 -35.22 -2.99
CA PRO A 1133 -20.39 -35.78 -2.05
C PRO A 1133 -19.81 -35.93 -0.64
N GLN A 1134 -20.37 -35.20 0.32
CA GLN A 1134 -19.98 -35.22 1.74
C GLN A 1134 -20.60 -36.40 2.54
N GLN A 1135 -20.73 -37.58 1.94
CA GLN A 1135 -21.29 -38.79 2.58
C GLN A 1135 -20.21 -39.75 3.10
N SER A 1136 -18.94 -39.59 2.72
CA SER A 1136 -17.82 -40.44 3.12
C SER A 1136 -16.57 -39.60 3.34
N LYS A 1137 -15.76 -39.90 4.36
CA LYS A 1137 -14.56 -39.08 4.63
C LYS A 1137 -13.53 -39.14 3.49
N LYS A 1138 -13.43 -40.28 2.79
CA LYS A 1138 -12.55 -40.44 1.62
C LYS A 1138 -13.37 -40.51 0.34
N VAL A 1139 -12.92 -39.78 -0.68
CA VAL A 1139 -13.57 -39.68 -1.99
C VAL A 1139 -12.49 -39.79 -3.08
N HIS A 1140 -12.58 -40.80 -3.93
CA HIS A 1140 -11.79 -40.91 -5.15
C HIS A 1140 -12.58 -40.35 -6.33
N VAL A 1141 -11.99 -39.47 -7.13
CA VAL A 1141 -12.59 -38.83 -8.31
C VAL A 1141 -11.79 -39.17 -9.55
N THR A 1142 -12.46 -39.56 -10.63
CA THR A 1142 -11.87 -39.74 -11.96
C THR A 1142 -12.61 -38.87 -12.97
N VAL A 1143 -11.89 -38.03 -13.72
CA VAL A 1143 -12.45 -37.13 -14.74
C VAL A 1143 -11.92 -37.53 -16.11
N THR A 1144 -12.77 -37.55 -17.14
CA THR A 1144 -12.40 -37.90 -18.53
C THR A 1144 -12.67 -36.75 -19.50
N TYR A 1145 -11.76 -36.53 -20.45
CA TYR A 1145 -11.76 -35.42 -21.43
C TYR A 1145 -11.72 -35.90 -22.89
#